data_AF-A0A4Z0YB57-F1
#
_entry.id   AF-A0A4Z0YB57-F1
#
_cell.length_a   1.000
_cell.length_b   1.000
_cell.length_c   1.000
_cell.angle_alpha   90.00
_cell.angle_beta   90.00
_cell.angle_gamma   90.00
#
_symmetry.space_group_name_H-M   'P 1'
#
loop_
_entity.id
_entity.type
_entity.pdbx_description
1 polymer ?
#
loop_
_entity_poly.entity_id
_entity_poly.type
_entity_poly.pdbx_seq_one_letter_code
_entity_poly.pdbx_strand_id
1 'polypeptide(L)'
;MADIFSLVSAAAGLLDVTLKLVNYARELRRGGATIQKELDSLIEQACLLERVCDAVNHSYNRSVLRLQMKEQEEVSHDKSTNATRAMWKDLARMVSHCRLVVERIYKILEDICQPPQQSLSKHVDKFVRVHRKRSKEEDLRQCQRELSMYHGSIQLTLAIINREEAQNSQDSTAKSFEDLAAQLGELRSHISDFDGSTGSTGDTEYDKEALSGLRELKASITNATKLIAPPIVNKYFKTPQAVSSIFTGREPLLQKLRQCFIQPPGPLHRQSQRRFVVHGLGGSGKTQFCCKFAEDNRERFWGIFSIDGSSVKSIKKSLSSVAKLAGRDPNPNAALHWLSTVEERWLLLIDNADDGDVQLEDYFPKGVGGHILITTRNRDFRVLGSVEPGYYGFSGLHFDEASSLLLKASSLPRPWESSWESLALDITTALGNLALAIVHAGAAIRSRLCGLQDYLQWYKRYWENLHDEKKVQHAADQERAIWTTFEICYQRLEQKRDRTEAADAIELLHVFAFLYRDDLSPAILTKALRNAQLEAEHEKKVAKEEESNPFRKQLGLGEKLQMQLTSILMFMVGANAPPPLLSMLRDGREPEAVEDRIRGALSELEKMSLVYYNEHSQTYTMHPVVHKWARDRPRMKLRYQALWADVASHVLSASILLPPLGTGTEDELYHAGLLPHIDHVRAYRAKFGAKVDSKSKRSWLPQFMKTPPVNSNRVRMSAKFALVYAQCGDFLKAEQLLAEVTAALTLYLGPRSPRTRAAQTALAAMYWEQGKLNEALDLQRSIATTCEDYLGRENPDTLRALLKLSTTLWQQGKYSAARKLGMEVVDGLTRVLGTKHVDTLEATNNLGRTVMKFGQQEDILEAFELFSKAVEGMNETLGHEHLLTTYAKENLARVSCLIGEQALLNHALQFTEEVVATRKARMGKEAPWTLMAMGNMAVVLGALGQVQKAERLILDALGIAERNDNIGASHIGVLFGKQILATMLIQQERYDESRKILVEVIKEQKNMSSRSHDFHPDRLVSTIELARCYERQGRLKDSIDICDETIQGMEKAAKNGHHFIKILKEAREKMEGLLKDGEPKFDERIDIRFPEYLFKL
;
A
#
# COMPACT_ATOMS: atom_id res chain seq x y z
N MET A 1 5.06 -49.18 26.29
CA MET A 1 5.07 -48.61 27.64
C MET A 1 6.26 -49.21 28.36
N ALA A 2 7.45 -48.64 28.20
CA ALA A 2 8.53 -48.74 29.20
C ALA A 2 8.44 -47.43 30.01
N ASP A 3 7.25 -47.07 30.45
CA ASP A 3 6.42 -47.52 31.58
C ASP A 3 6.63 -46.46 32.64
N ILE A 4 5.62 -45.64 32.88
CA ILE A 4 5.76 -44.40 33.62
C ILE A 4 6.22 -44.71 35.07
N PHE A 5 5.97 -45.94 35.53
CA PHE A 5 6.59 -46.56 36.70
C PHE A 5 8.13 -46.57 36.70
N SER A 6 8.78 -46.69 35.55
CA SER A 6 10.24 -46.57 35.43
C SER A 6 10.73 -45.14 35.67
N LEU A 7 9.96 -44.11 35.28
CA LEU A 7 10.26 -42.71 35.59
C LEU A 7 10.09 -42.43 37.10
N VAL A 8 9.03 -42.96 37.71
CA VAL A 8 8.80 -42.86 39.16
C VAL A 8 9.89 -43.62 39.94
N SER A 9 10.27 -44.81 39.48
CA SER A 9 11.36 -45.59 40.06
C SER A 9 12.71 -44.88 39.88
N ALA A 10 12.94 -44.23 38.73
CA ALA A 10 14.13 -43.43 38.48
C ALA A 10 14.17 -42.17 39.35
N ALA A 11 13.06 -41.45 39.50
CA ALA A 11 12.94 -40.28 40.38
C ALA A 11 13.09 -40.66 41.86
N ALA A 12 12.50 -41.78 42.30
CA ALA A 12 12.67 -42.30 43.66
C ALA A 12 14.11 -42.77 43.92
N GLY A 13 14.74 -43.43 42.94
CA GLY A 13 16.15 -43.80 43.03
C GLY A 13 17.08 -42.59 43.04
N LEU A 14 16.78 -41.55 42.25
CA LEU A 14 17.48 -40.28 42.27
C LEU A 14 17.36 -39.60 43.64
N LEU A 15 16.15 -39.58 44.21
CA LEU A 15 15.88 -39.03 45.53
C LEU A 15 16.70 -39.75 46.61
N ASP A 16 16.72 -41.08 46.60
CA ASP A 16 17.53 -41.88 47.54
C ASP A 16 19.03 -41.55 47.43
N VAL A 17 19.57 -41.45 46.21
CA VAL A 17 20.98 -41.08 46.00
C VAL A 17 21.25 -39.64 46.47
N THR A 18 20.35 -38.69 46.19
CA THR A 18 20.51 -37.30 46.67
C THR A 18 20.46 -37.19 48.19
N LEU A 19 19.57 -37.94 48.86
CA LEU A 19 19.49 -37.96 50.32
C LEU A 19 20.76 -38.56 50.95
N LYS A 20 21.29 -39.64 50.35
CA LYS A 20 22.59 -40.21 50.74
C LYS A 20 23.72 -39.21 50.57
N LEU A 21 23.76 -38.47 49.46
CA LEU A 21 24.75 -37.42 49.20
C LEU A 21 24.64 -36.28 50.22
N VAL A 22 23.42 -35.82 50.53
CA VAL A 22 23.18 -34.77 51.54
C VAL A 22 23.64 -35.22 52.92
N ASN A 23 23.30 -36.45 53.32
CA ASN A 23 23.71 -36.98 54.62
C ASN A 23 25.24 -37.13 54.70
N TYR A 24 25.87 -37.66 53.65
CA TYR A 24 27.33 -37.78 53.57
C TYR A 24 28.03 -36.42 53.61
N ALA A 25 27.53 -35.42 52.87
CA ALA A 25 28.02 -34.04 52.92
C ALA A 25 27.85 -33.40 54.31
N ARG A 26 26.74 -33.67 55.01
CA ARG A 26 26.50 -33.20 56.38
C ARG A 26 27.40 -33.89 57.41
N GLU A 27 27.72 -35.17 57.24
CA GLU A 27 28.68 -35.88 58.09
C GLU A 27 30.11 -35.33 57.90
N LEU A 28 30.51 -35.08 56.65
CA LEU A 28 31.76 -34.38 56.33
C LEU A 28 31.84 -32.99 56.97
N ARG A 29 30.72 -32.26 57.00
CA ARG A 29 30.59 -30.96 57.68
C ARG A 29 30.83 -31.06 59.20
N ARG A 30 30.35 -32.13 59.85
CA ARG A 30 30.52 -32.38 61.29
C ARG A 30 31.95 -32.82 61.66
N GLY A 31 32.69 -33.41 60.73
CA GLY A 31 34.09 -33.83 60.90
C GLY A 31 35.15 -32.72 60.86
N GLY A 32 34.77 -31.44 60.84
CA GLY A 32 35.70 -30.31 60.86
C GLY A 32 36.43 -30.03 59.54
N ALA A 33 35.75 -30.15 58.40
CA ALA A 33 36.31 -29.85 57.09
C ALA A 33 36.32 -28.34 56.77
N THR A 34 37.39 -27.83 56.15
CA THR A 34 37.59 -26.41 55.78
C THR A 34 36.80 -25.97 54.53
N ILE A 35 35.77 -26.74 54.13
CA ILE A 35 35.08 -26.65 52.83
C ILE A 35 33.57 -26.41 53.02
N GLN A 36 33.20 -25.56 53.98
CA GLN A 36 31.80 -25.37 54.38
C GLN A 36 30.94 -24.83 53.22
N LYS A 37 31.45 -23.86 52.45
CA LYS A 37 30.67 -23.14 51.43
C LYS A 37 30.34 -23.99 50.18
N GLU A 38 31.26 -24.83 49.72
CA GLU A 38 31.02 -25.72 48.57
C GLU A 38 30.08 -26.88 48.96
N LEU A 39 30.21 -27.40 50.20
CA LEU A 39 29.28 -28.40 50.73
C LEU A 39 27.88 -27.82 50.94
N ASP A 40 27.77 -26.58 51.43
CA ASP A 40 26.49 -25.89 51.59
C ASP A 40 25.79 -25.69 50.24
N SER A 41 26.55 -25.33 49.19
CA SER A 41 26.02 -25.21 47.82
C SER A 41 25.56 -26.56 47.24
N LEU A 42 26.31 -27.65 47.47
CA LEU A 42 25.89 -29.00 47.05
C LEU A 42 24.63 -29.48 47.78
N ILE A 43 24.53 -29.22 49.09
CA ILE A 43 23.35 -29.56 49.88
C ILE A 43 22.13 -28.78 49.37
N GLU A 44 22.28 -27.48 49.07
CA GLU A 44 21.21 -26.65 48.52
C GLU A 44 20.73 -27.16 47.15
N GLN A 45 21.64 -27.50 46.25
CA GLN A 45 21.29 -28.06 44.93
C GLN A 45 20.61 -29.43 45.03
N ALA A 46 21.05 -30.30 45.95
CA ALA A 46 20.39 -31.58 46.19
C ALA A 46 18.96 -31.40 46.73
N CYS A 47 18.74 -30.45 47.65
CA CYS A 47 17.39 -30.09 48.13
C CYS A 47 16.48 -29.55 47.01
N LEU A 48 17.03 -28.83 46.03
CA LEU A 48 16.27 -28.37 44.85
C LEU A 48 15.89 -29.54 43.93
N LEU A 49 16.78 -30.52 43.77
CA LEU A 49 16.51 -31.72 42.98
C LEU A 49 15.44 -32.61 43.63
N GLU A 50 15.44 -32.71 44.96
CA GLU A 50 14.40 -33.40 45.75
C GLU A 50 13.00 -32.81 45.45
N ARG A 51 12.85 -31.48 45.49
CA ARG A 51 11.58 -30.81 45.16
C ARG A 51 11.09 -31.09 43.74
N VAL A 52 12.02 -31.23 42.79
CA VAL A 52 11.67 -31.57 41.40
C VAL A 52 11.20 -33.02 41.30
N CYS A 53 11.85 -33.95 42.02
CA CYS A 53 11.40 -35.34 42.08
C CYS A 53 9.98 -35.45 42.68
N ASP A 54 9.71 -34.68 43.74
CA ASP A 54 8.36 -34.60 44.33
C ASP A 54 7.33 -34.05 43.34
N ALA A 55 7.67 -33.01 42.57
CA ALA A 55 6.79 -32.44 41.56
C ALA A 55 6.51 -33.43 40.40
N VAL A 56 7.51 -34.19 39.97
CA VAL A 56 7.35 -35.27 38.96
C VAL A 56 6.42 -36.35 39.51
N ASN A 57 6.62 -36.81 40.74
CA ASN A 57 5.77 -37.81 41.39
C ASN A 57 4.33 -37.33 41.59
N HIS A 58 4.15 -36.05 41.94
CA HIS A 58 2.82 -35.47 42.09
C HIS A 58 2.07 -35.37 40.75
N SER A 59 2.76 -34.94 39.70
CA SER A 59 2.20 -34.85 38.34
C SER A 59 1.88 -36.25 37.77
N TYR A 60 2.70 -37.26 38.11
CA TYR A 60 2.42 -38.67 37.82
C TYR A 60 1.13 -39.18 38.48
N ASN A 61 0.98 -38.99 39.80
CA ASN A 61 -0.20 -39.46 40.53
C ASN A 61 -1.49 -38.86 39.97
N ARG A 62 -1.44 -37.59 39.56
CA ARG A 62 -2.54 -36.90 38.88
C ARG A 62 -2.87 -37.51 37.51
N SER A 63 -1.85 -37.90 36.75
CA SER A 63 -2.01 -38.51 35.42
C SER A 63 -2.58 -39.93 35.48
N VAL A 64 -2.14 -40.75 36.45
CA VAL A 64 -2.63 -42.13 36.66
C VAL A 64 -4.08 -42.16 37.09
N LEU A 65 -4.49 -41.28 38.02
CA LEU A 65 -5.90 -41.14 38.42
C LEU A 65 -6.81 -40.85 37.21
N ARG A 66 -6.32 -40.11 36.22
CA ARG A 66 -7.07 -39.76 35.01
C ARG A 66 -7.09 -40.87 33.96
N LEU A 67 -6.00 -41.64 33.82
CA LEU A 67 -5.97 -42.80 32.92
C LEU A 67 -6.90 -43.91 33.41
N GLN A 68 -6.98 -44.12 34.73
CA GLN A 68 -7.99 -45.02 35.34
C GLN A 68 -9.43 -44.54 35.09
N MET A 69 -9.67 -43.23 34.99
CA MET A 69 -10.99 -42.67 34.63
C MET A 69 -11.28 -42.72 33.12
N LYS A 70 -10.26 -42.65 32.25
CA LYS A 70 -10.42 -42.69 30.79
C LYS A 70 -10.50 -44.10 30.19
N GLU A 71 -10.02 -45.14 30.88
CA GLU A 71 -10.22 -46.53 30.42
C GLU A 71 -11.70 -46.98 30.44
N GLN A 72 -12.62 -46.17 30.98
CA GLN A 72 -14.07 -46.39 30.90
C GLN A 72 -14.76 -45.64 29.75
N GLU A 73 -14.11 -44.69 29.07
CA GLU A 73 -14.74 -43.85 28.03
C GLU A 73 -13.81 -43.62 26.80
N GLU A 74 -14.02 -44.47 25.79
CA GLU A 74 -13.76 -44.29 24.35
C GLU A 74 -12.32 -44.17 23.78
N VAL A 75 -12.13 -44.94 22.69
CA VAL A 75 -10.95 -45.04 21.83
C VAL A 75 -10.98 -43.93 20.77
N SER A 76 -10.20 -42.86 20.96
CA SER A 76 -9.84 -41.92 19.89
C SER A 76 -8.33 -41.63 19.88
N HIS A 77 -7.70 -41.78 18.71
CA HIS A 77 -6.27 -41.52 18.50
C HIS A 77 -6.04 -40.01 18.28
N ASP A 78 -5.81 -39.30 19.37
CA ASP A 78 -5.48 -37.87 19.35
C ASP A 78 -3.97 -37.65 19.15
N LYS A 79 -3.59 -36.64 18.35
CA LYS A 79 -2.17 -36.31 18.08
C LYS A 79 -1.52 -35.55 19.25
N SER A 80 -2.31 -34.83 20.05
CA SER A 80 -1.84 -34.17 21.28
C SER A 80 -1.28 -35.19 22.27
N THR A 81 -1.98 -36.30 22.51
CA THR A 81 -1.51 -37.36 23.43
C THR A 81 -0.19 -38.00 23.00
N ASN A 82 0.15 -38.02 21.71
CA ASN A 82 1.45 -38.50 21.24
C ASN A 82 2.58 -37.49 21.47
N ALA A 83 2.31 -36.18 21.41
CA ALA A 83 3.27 -35.14 21.72
C ALA A 83 3.55 -35.08 23.23
N THR A 84 2.51 -35.05 24.07
CA THR A 84 2.66 -35.12 25.53
C THR A 84 3.40 -36.39 25.95
N ARG A 85 3.09 -37.54 25.35
CA ARG A 85 3.79 -38.81 25.60
C ARG A 85 5.26 -38.78 25.19
N ALA A 86 5.61 -38.07 24.11
CA ALA A 86 7.02 -37.86 23.75
C ALA A 86 7.73 -36.96 24.78
N MET A 87 7.07 -35.90 25.25
CA MET A 87 7.63 -35.03 26.31
C MET A 87 7.83 -35.76 27.64
N TRP A 88 6.91 -36.65 28.03
CA TRP A 88 7.10 -37.52 29.21
C TRP A 88 8.29 -38.47 29.05
N LYS A 89 8.56 -38.98 27.85
CA LYS A 89 9.75 -39.81 27.58
C LYS A 89 11.04 -38.99 27.64
N ASP A 90 11.01 -37.76 27.15
CA ASP A 90 12.17 -36.86 27.19
C ASP A 90 12.46 -36.44 28.64
N LEU A 91 11.41 -36.16 29.41
CA LEU A 91 11.49 -35.94 30.86
C LEU A 91 12.12 -37.13 31.58
N ALA A 92 11.70 -38.35 31.25
CA ALA A 92 12.26 -39.57 31.84
C ALA A 92 13.75 -39.75 31.56
N ARG A 93 14.19 -39.42 30.35
CA ARG A 93 15.60 -39.43 29.99
C ARG A 93 16.38 -38.36 30.75
N MET A 94 15.86 -37.13 30.88
CA MET A 94 16.53 -36.06 31.63
C MET A 94 16.70 -36.42 33.11
N VAL A 95 15.67 -36.97 33.76
CA VAL A 95 15.74 -37.43 35.16
C VAL A 95 16.79 -38.54 35.34
N SER A 96 16.89 -39.45 34.36
CA SER A 96 17.90 -40.52 34.38
C SER A 96 19.33 -39.98 34.27
N HIS A 97 19.56 -38.99 33.41
CA HIS A 97 20.87 -38.34 33.30
C HIS A 97 21.24 -37.56 34.57
N CYS A 98 20.29 -36.86 35.20
CA CYS A 98 20.52 -36.21 36.50
C CYS A 98 21.07 -37.21 37.53
N ARG A 99 20.53 -38.44 37.56
CA ARG A 99 20.99 -39.48 38.48
C ARG A 99 22.44 -39.86 38.26
N LEU A 100 22.86 -40.05 37.02
CA LEU A 100 24.24 -40.36 36.69
C LEU A 100 25.19 -39.24 37.14
N VAL A 101 24.80 -37.98 36.96
CA VAL A 101 25.60 -36.82 37.42
C VAL A 101 25.69 -36.79 38.95
N VAL A 102 24.60 -37.04 39.68
CA VAL A 102 24.65 -37.10 41.16
C VAL A 102 25.50 -38.28 41.65
N GLU A 103 25.40 -39.45 41.04
CA GLU A 103 26.26 -40.60 41.37
C GLU A 103 27.74 -40.29 41.10
N ARG A 104 28.05 -39.51 40.04
CA ARG A 104 29.40 -39.01 39.75
C ARG A 104 29.90 -38.07 40.86
N ILE A 105 29.07 -37.14 41.32
CA ILE A 105 29.41 -36.25 42.45
C ILE A 105 29.68 -37.08 43.71
N TYR A 106 28.86 -38.07 43.99
CA TYR A 106 29.04 -38.95 45.15
C TYR A 106 30.41 -39.67 45.09
N LYS A 107 30.77 -40.27 43.96
CA LYS A 107 32.07 -40.93 43.76
C LYS A 107 33.24 -39.96 43.85
N ILE A 108 33.13 -38.76 43.28
CA ILE A 108 34.18 -37.73 43.40
C ILE A 108 34.40 -37.36 44.88
N LEU A 109 33.32 -37.21 45.65
CA LEU A 109 33.41 -36.92 47.09
C LEU A 109 33.99 -38.10 47.88
N GLU A 110 33.72 -39.34 47.49
CA GLU A 110 34.31 -40.55 48.08
C GLU A 110 35.82 -40.64 47.80
N ASP A 111 36.25 -40.40 46.55
CA ASP A 111 37.66 -40.42 46.12
C ASP A 111 38.51 -39.32 46.79
N ILE A 112 37.91 -38.15 47.04
CA ILE A 112 38.56 -37.08 47.81
C ILE A 112 38.81 -37.52 49.27
N CYS A 113 37.99 -38.45 49.81
CA CYS A 113 37.94 -38.78 51.23
C CYS A 113 38.51 -40.16 51.63
N GLN A 114 38.99 -41.00 50.70
CA GLN A 114 39.55 -42.31 51.05
C GLN A 114 40.71 -42.23 52.09
N PRO A 115 40.73 -43.07 53.15
CA PRO A 115 41.82 -43.11 54.12
C PRO A 115 43.09 -43.78 53.54
N PRO A 116 44.31 -43.34 53.92
CA PRO A 116 45.54 -43.88 53.34
C PRO A 116 45.81 -45.33 53.77
N GLN A 117 46.17 -46.18 52.79
CA GLN A 117 46.38 -47.62 52.98
C GLN A 117 47.72 -48.02 53.64
N GLN A 118 48.58 -47.10 54.10
CA GLN A 118 49.80 -47.43 54.88
C GLN A 118 50.37 -46.16 55.56
N SER A 119 51.00 -46.32 56.74
CA SER A 119 51.35 -45.23 57.67
C SER A 119 52.24 -44.12 57.07
N LEU A 120 51.64 -42.95 56.83
CA LEU A 120 52.32 -41.70 56.45
C LEU A 120 51.84 -40.55 57.36
N SER A 121 52.71 -39.56 57.61
CA SER A 121 52.53 -38.55 58.66
C SER A 121 51.34 -37.60 58.46
N LYS A 122 50.71 -37.16 59.56
CA LYS A 122 49.48 -36.33 59.60
C LYS A 122 49.54 -35.02 58.80
N HIS A 123 50.73 -34.48 58.51
CA HIS A 123 50.88 -33.23 57.75
C HIS A 123 50.95 -33.46 56.23
N VAL A 124 51.48 -34.60 55.79
CA VAL A 124 51.52 -34.96 54.36
C VAL A 124 50.15 -35.40 53.87
N ASP A 125 49.38 -36.10 54.72
CA ASP A 125 48.01 -36.54 54.41
C ASP A 125 47.05 -35.36 54.17
N LYS A 126 47.24 -34.26 54.92
CA LYS A 126 46.49 -33.01 54.72
C LYS A 126 46.84 -32.34 53.39
N PHE A 127 48.10 -32.41 52.96
CA PHE A 127 48.57 -31.82 51.70
C PHE A 127 48.13 -32.65 50.47
N VAL A 128 48.16 -33.98 50.57
CA VAL A 128 47.67 -34.89 49.51
C VAL A 128 46.17 -34.75 49.29
N ARG A 129 45.37 -34.61 50.36
CA ARG A 129 43.92 -34.33 50.24
C ARG A 129 43.64 -32.96 49.60
N VAL A 130 44.41 -31.92 49.94
CA VAL A 130 44.28 -30.59 49.31
C VAL A 130 44.68 -30.61 47.83
N HIS A 131 45.67 -31.42 47.44
CA HIS A 131 46.07 -31.56 46.04
C HIS A 131 45.08 -32.39 45.21
N ARG A 132 44.57 -33.52 45.75
CA ARG A 132 43.46 -34.28 45.14
C ARG A 132 42.21 -33.41 45.00
N LYS A 133 41.90 -32.58 46.01
CA LYS A 133 40.82 -31.58 45.97
C LYS A 133 40.99 -30.62 44.79
N ARG A 134 42.15 -29.96 44.66
CA ARG A 134 42.41 -29.03 43.54
C ARG A 134 42.29 -29.70 42.17
N SER A 135 42.68 -30.97 42.05
CA SER A 135 42.56 -31.72 40.79
C SER A 135 41.12 -32.07 40.40
N LYS A 136 40.19 -32.12 41.37
CA LYS A 136 38.79 -32.52 41.18
C LYS A 136 37.77 -31.39 41.36
N GLU A 137 38.24 -30.18 41.62
CA GLU A 137 37.39 -29.00 41.84
C GLU A 137 36.66 -28.57 40.56
N GLU A 138 37.33 -28.65 39.40
CA GLU A 138 36.70 -28.34 38.10
C GLU A 138 35.67 -29.40 37.70
N ASP A 139 35.98 -30.69 37.91
CA ASP A 139 35.04 -31.81 37.69
C ASP A 139 33.75 -31.60 38.52
N LEU A 140 33.88 -31.17 39.78
CA LEU A 140 32.74 -30.90 40.66
C LEU A 140 31.92 -29.70 40.17
N ARG A 141 32.56 -28.59 39.78
CA ARG A 141 31.89 -27.41 39.21
C ARG A 141 31.20 -27.74 37.90
N GLN A 142 31.77 -28.60 37.08
CA GLN A 142 31.14 -29.10 35.85
C GLN A 142 29.88 -29.91 36.16
N CYS A 143 29.92 -30.84 37.13
CA CYS A 143 28.72 -31.56 37.58
C CYS A 143 27.62 -30.60 38.06
N GLN A 144 27.98 -29.55 38.80
CA GLN A 144 27.03 -28.54 39.29
C GLN A 144 26.37 -27.75 38.15
N ARG A 145 27.14 -27.37 37.11
CA ARG A 145 26.60 -26.72 35.91
C ARG A 145 25.63 -27.63 35.16
N GLU A 146 25.99 -28.90 34.98
CA GLU A 146 25.15 -29.90 34.33
C GLU A 146 23.83 -30.10 35.09
N LEU A 147 23.88 -30.26 36.42
CA LEU A 147 22.67 -30.39 37.25
C LEU A 147 21.77 -29.16 37.19
N SER A 148 22.33 -27.95 37.22
CA SER A 148 21.55 -26.71 37.11
C SER A 148 20.82 -26.62 35.76
N MET A 149 21.49 -26.97 34.65
CA MET A 149 20.88 -26.97 33.31
C MET A 149 19.76 -28.01 33.19
N TYR A 150 19.98 -29.24 33.66
CA TYR A 150 18.94 -30.25 33.64
C TYR A 150 17.76 -29.88 34.56
N HIS A 151 18.03 -29.30 35.73
CA HIS A 151 16.98 -28.83 36.65
C HIS A 151 16.06 -27.80 35.99
N GLY A 152 16.62 -26.74 35.39
CA GLY A 152 15.82 -25.71 34.70
C GLY A 152 15.02 -26.28 33.53
N SER A 153 15.60 -27.22 32.79
CA SER A 153 14.95 -27.88 31.66
C SER A 153 13.80 -28.81 32.06
N ILE A 154 13.99 -29.57 33.14
CA ILE A 154 12.97 -30.45 33.71
C ILE A 154 11.79 -29.62 34.23
N GLN A 155 12.05 -28.52 34.94
CA GLN A 155 11.00 -27.62 35.42
C GLN A 155 10.20 -27.01 34.27
N LEU A 156 10.87 -26.53 33.23
CA LEU A 156 10.21 -25.96 32.05
C LEU A 156 9.34 -27.00 31.34
N THR A 157 9.87 -28.22 31.15
CA THR A 157 9.14 -29.32 30.51
C THR A 157 7.91 -29.72 31.33
N LEU A 158 8.05 -29.82 32.66
CA LEU A 158 6.93 -30.07 33.57
C LEU A 158 5.89 -28.95 33.54
N ALA A 159 6.30 -27.68 33.47
CA ALA A 159 5.38 -26.55 33.36
C ALA A 159 4.58 -26.58 32.05
N ILE A 160 5.22 -26.95 30.94
CA ILE A 160 4.57 -27.10 29.64
C ILE A 160 3.59 -28.29 29.64
N ILE A 161 4.00 -29.45 30.17
CA ILE A 161 3.12 -30.62 30.31
C ILE A 161 1.91 -30.27 31.18
N ASN A 162 2.13 -29.66 32.36
CA ASN A 162 1.06 -29.22 33.25
C ASN A 162 0.12 -28.20 32.59
N ARG A 163 0.64 -27.36 31.68
CA ARG A 163 -0.17 -26.38 30.94
C ARG A 163 -0.97 -27.00 29.79
N GLU A 164 -0.42 -27.93 29.01
CA GLU A 164 -1.19 -28.67 28.00
C GLU A 164 -2.35 -29.42 28.69
N GLU A 165 -2.09 -29.97 29.87
CA GLU A 165 -3.12 -30.61 30.70
C GLU A 165 -4.13 -29.63 31.32
N ALA A 166 -3.74 -28.36 31.53
CA ALA A 166 -4.58 -27.28 32.07
C ALA A 166 -5.33 -26.47 30.99
N GLN A 167 -4.93 -26.52 29.71
CA GLN A 167 -5.62 -25.84 28.59
C GLN A 167 -7.06 -26.33 28.35
N ASN A 168 -7.52 -27.35 29.09
CA ASN A 168 -8.93 -27.74 29.18
C ASN A 168 -9.73 -26.99 30.26
N SER A 169 -9.15 -26.06 31.01
CA SER A 169 -9.88 -25.08 31.83
C SER A 169 -9.36 -23.67 31.55
N GLN A 170 -10.26 -22.80 31.09
CA GLN A 170 -9.94 -21.44 30.65
C GLN A 170 -9.46 -20.51 31.77
N ASP A 171 -8.71 -19.49 31.34
CA ASP A 171 -8.37 -18.22 31.99
C ASP A 171 -7.20 -18.14 32.99
N SER A 172 -6.07 -17.59 32.51
CA SER A 172 -5.22 -16.55 33.16
C SER A 172 -3.71 -16.64 32.82
N THR A 173 -3.31 -16.48 31.56
CA THR A 173 -1.88 -16.68 31.19
C THR A 173 -1.37 -15.75 30.09
N ALA A 174 -1.38 -14.44 30.27
CA ALA A 174 -0.65 -13.52 29.37
C ALA A 174 0.69 -13.07 29.98
N LYS A 175 0.70 -12.70 31.26
CA LYS A 175 1.91 -12.24 31.98
C LYS A 175 2.95 -13.34 32.21
N SER A 176 2.49 -14.55 32.50
CA SER A 176 3.36 -15.71 32.74
C SER A 176 4.13 -16.20 31.51
N PHE A 177 3.78 -15.73 30.30
CA PHE A 177 4.44 -16.12 29.05
C PHE A 177 5.63 -15.24 28.69
N GLU A 178 5.60 -13.96 29.01
CA GLU A 178 6.77 -13.08 28.83
C GLU A 178 7.91 -13.57 29.73
N ASP A 179 7.58 -13.96 30.97
CA ASP A 179 8.53 -14.57 31.90
C ASP A 179 9.06 -15.92 31.39
N LEU A 180 8.21 -16.77 30.80
CA LEU A 180 8.61 -18.07 30.24
C LEU A 180 9.48 -17.94 28.98
N ALA A 181 9.19 -16.96 28.12
CA ALA A 181 9.97 -16.66 26.92
C ALA A 181 11.35 -16.08 27.28
N ALA A 182 11.42 -15.25 28.34
CA ALA A 182 12.68 -14.76 28.89
C ALA A 182 13.52 -15.91 29.47
N GLN A 183 12.91 -16.81 30.26
CA GLN A 183 13.60 -18.00 30.79
C GLN A 183 14.10 -18.94 29.69
N LEU A 184 13.33 -19.12 28.61
CA LEU A 184 13.74 -19.89 27.42
C LEU A 184 14.93 -19.25 26.68
N GLY A 185 14.98 -17.91 26.62
CA GLY A 185 16.11 -17.18 26.06
C GLY A 185 17.39 -17.34 26.88
N GLU A 186 17.27 -17.30 28.20
CA GLU A 186 18.37 -17.46 29.16
C GLU A 186 18.91 -18.90 29.19
N LEU A 187 18.04 -19.91 29.12
CA LEU A 187 18.46 -21.32 29.02
C LEU A 187 19.18 -21.60 27.70
N ARG A 188 18.74 -20.95 26.61
CA ARG A 188 19.38 -21.09 25.30
C ARG A 188 20.77 -20.45 25.26
N SER A 189 20.97 -19.33 25.96
CA SER A 189 22.30 -18.71 26.09
C SER A 189 23.23 -19.57 26.95
N HIS A 190 22.74 -20.15 28.05
CA HIS A 190 23.54 -21.05 28.88
C HIS A 190 24.02 -22.31 28.14
N ILE A 191 23.18 -22.87 27.26
CA ILE A 191 23.57 -24.02 26.40
C ILE A 191 24.64 -23.62 25.38
N SER A 192 24.55 -22.42 24.78
CA SER A 192 25.59 -21.95 23.84
C SER A 192 26.92 -21.63 24.53
N ASP A 193 26.89 -21.15 25.77
CA ASP A 193 28.10 -20.89 26.55
C ASP A 193 28.79 -22.21 26.98
N PHE A 194 28.01 -23.27 27.23
CA PHE A 194 28.54 -24.60 27.54
C PHE A 194 29.24 -25.25 26.33
N ASP A 195 28.68 -25.12 25.12
CA ASP A 195 29.24 -25.60 23.84
C ASP A 195 30.62 -24.97 23.54
N GLY A 196 30.88 -23.75 24.04
CA GLY A 196 32.16 -23.05 23.89
C GLY A 196 33.28 -23.50 24.84
N SER A 197 32.95 -24.21 25.92
CA SER A 197 33.88 -24.53 27.01
C SER A 197 34.44 -25.96 27.01
N THR A 198 33.89 -26.88 26.22
CA THR A 198 34.32 -28.29 26.15
C THR A 198 35.40 -28.56 25.08
N GLY A 199 36.10 -27.51 24.65
CA GLY A 199 37.25 -27.61 23.76
C GLY A 199 38.50 -28.07 24.51
N SER A 200 38.76 -29.38 24.44
CA SER A 200 40.00 -30.10 24.76
C SER A 200 40.01 -30.92 26.07
N THR A 201 40.35 -32.20 25.89
CA THR A 201 40.59 -33.29 26.85
C THR A 201 39.36 -34.05 27.36
N GLY A 202 39.26 -35.35 27.01
CA GLY A 202 38.32 -36.29 27.66
C GLY A 202 37.83 -37.44 26.77
N ASP A 203 38.65 -38.47 26.56
CA ASP A 203 38.28 -39.72 25.87
C ASP A 203 37.54 -40.69 26.84
N THR A 204 36.64 -40.16 27.68
CA THR A 204 35.92 -40.94 28.70
C THR A 204 34.48 -41.22 28.27
N GLU A 205 33.96 -42.41 28.62
CA GLU A 205 32.59 -42.86 28.28
C GLU A 205 31.50 -41.89 28.80
N TYR A 206 31.79 -41.18 29.89
CA TYR A 206 30.92 -40.19 30.53
C TYR A 206 30.75 -38.88 29.72
N ASP A 207 31.76 -38.43 28.97
CA ASP A 207 31.67 -37.19 28.17
C ASP A 207 30.79 -37.36 26.92
N LYS A 208 30.76 -38.57 26.35
CA LYS A 208 29.89 -38.90 25.21
C LYS A 208 28.41 -38.93 25.59
N GLU A 209 28.08 -39.42 26.78
CA GLU A 209 26.70 -39.41 27.28
C GLU A 209 26.23 -37.98 27.59
N ALA A 210 27.06 -37.13 28.21
CA ALA A 210 26.73 -35.73 28.48
C ALA A 210 26.47 -34.92 27.19
N LEU A 211 27.29 -35.13 26.14
CA LEU A 211 27.09 -34.51 24.82
C LEU A 211 25.83 -35.03 24.11
N SER A 212 25.45 -36.30 24.34
CA SER A 212 24.19 -36.83 23.82
C SER A 212 22.98 -36.18 24.51
N GLY A 213 23.04 -36.02 25.84
CA GLY A 213 22.01 -35.35 26.63
C GLY A 213 21.81 -33.90 26.23
N LEU A 214 22.90 -33.16 25.94
CA LEU A 214 22.86 -31.78 25.44
C LEU A 214 22.21 -31.65 24.05
N ARG A 215 22.49 -32.59 23.14
CA ARG A 215 21.87 -32.60 21.80
C ARG A 215 20.38 -32.91 21.88
N GLU A 216 19.99 -33.86 22.73
CA GLU A 216 18.59 -34.20 22.96
C GLU A 216 17.83 -33.05 23.63
N LEU A 217 18.46 -32.37 24.60
CA LEU A 217 17.92 -31.19 25.25
C LEU A 217 17.62 -30.06 24.25
N LYS A 218 18.57 -29.79 23.33
CA LYS A 218 18.41 -28.80 22.25
C LYS A 218 17.25 -29.15 21.32
N ALA A 219 17.05 -30.43 21.01
CA ALA A 219 15.93 -30.89 20.19
C ALA A 219 14.58 -30.72 20.92
N SER A 220 14.51 -31.02 22.22
CA SER A 220 13.30 -30.87 23.02
C SER A 220 12.90 -29.40 23.20
N ILE A 221 13.85 -28.51 23.48
CA ILE A 221 13.63 -27.06 23.57
C ILE A 221 13.14 -26.50 22.23
N THR A 222 13.70 -26.96 21.10
CA THR A 222 13.28 -26.55 19.75
C THR A 222 11.83 -26.97 19.44
N ASN A 223 11.42 -28.16 19.91
CA ASN A 223 10.04 -28.61 19.78
C ASN A 223 9.10 -27.80 20.67
N ALA A 224 9.51 -27.44 21.90
CA ALA A 224 8.77 -26.56 22.79
C ALA A 224 8.61 -25.14 22.21
N THR A 225 9.65 -24.57 21.57
CA THR A 225 9.58 -23.21 21.00
C THR A 225 8.58 -23.12 19.84
N LYS A 226 8.42 -24.18 19.04
CA LYS A 226 7.43 -24.23 17.95
C LYS A 226 5.98 -24.18 18.45
N LEU A 227 5.73 -24.63 19.68
CA LEU A 227 4.40 -24.61 20.31
C LEU A 227 4.09 -23.28 21.02
N ILE A 228 5.10 -22.44 21.27
CA ILE A 228 5.01 -21.16 22.02
C ILE A 228 5.01 -19.93 21.08
N ALA A 229 4.91 -20.11 19.75
CA ALA A 229 4.77 -18.96 18.84
C ALA A 229 3.58 -18.06 19.29
N PRO A 230 3.76 -16.74 19.42
CA PRO A 230 2.69 -15.85 19.87
C PRO A 230 1.48 -15.96 18.92
N PRO A 231 0.25 -15.70 19.40
CA PRO A 231 -0.91 -15.67 18.52
C PRO A 231 -0.64 -14.68 17.38
N ILE A 232 -0.82 -15.14 16.14
CA ILE A 232 -0.67 -14.28 14.96
C ILE A 232 -1.74 -13.19 15.07
N VAL A 233 -1.35 -12.00 15.49
CA VAL A 233 -2.27 -10.85 15.52
C VAL A 233 -2.52 -10.45 14.07
N ASN A 234 -3.75 -10.66 13.61
CA ASN A 234 -4.18 -10.26 12.28
C ASN A 234 -4.18 -8.72 12.18
N LYS A 235 -3.16 -8.18 11.50
CA LYS A 235 -2.97 -6.74 11.33
C LYS A 235 -3.78 -6.18 10.17
N TYR A 236 -3.91 -6.96 9.09
CA TYR A 236 -4.61 -6.54 7.88
C TYR A 236 -5.72 -7.53 7.52
N PHE A 237 -6.93 -7.01 7.30
CA PHE A 237 -8.08 -7.81 6.88
C PHE A 237 -8.88 -7.09 5.82
N LYS A 238 -8.78 -7.55 4.57
CA LYS A 238 -9.56 -7.05 3.45
C LYS A 238 -9.98 -8.18 2.51
N THR A 239 -11.27 -8.51 2.54
CA THR A 239 -11.91 -9.42 1.60
C THR A 239 -12.62 -8.65 0.47
N PRO A 240 -12.92 -9.28 -0.68
CA PRO A 240 -13.67 -8.65 -1.77
C PRO A 240 -15.06 -8.17 -1.35
N GLN A 241 -15.67 -8.87 -0.39
CA GLN A 241 -16.99 -8.58 0.17
C GLN A 241 -17.13 -9.23 1.55
N ALA A 242 -18.04 -8.71 2.38
CA ALA A 242 -18.41 -9.34 3.64
C ALA A 242 -19.08 -10.70 3.41
N VAL A 243 -18.87 -11.62 4.35
CA VAL A 243 -19.57 -12.91 4.34
C VAL A 243 -21.02 -12.68 4.71
N SER A 244 -21.92 -13.23 3.91
CA SER A 244 -23.35 -13.13 4.18
C SER A 244 -23.71 -13.86 5.48
N SER A 245 -24.50 -13.23 6.34
CA SER A 245 -25.01 -13.84 7.58
C SER A 245 -25.85 -15.11 7.33
N ILE A 246 -26.44 -15.22 6.14
CA ILE A 246 -27.21 -16.38 5.70
C ILE A 246 -26.36 -17.40 4.92
N PHE A 247 -25.03 -17.28 4.91
CA PHE A 247 -24.14 -18.27 4.30
C PHE A 247 -24.51 -19.68 4.77
N THR A 248 -24.66 -20.60 3.82
CA THR A 248 -25.19 -21.94 4.08
C THR A 248 -24.42 -22.97 3.26
N GLY A 249 -24.04 -24.06 3.93
CA GLY A 249 -23.44 -25.24 3.29
C GLY A 249 -21.93 -25.16 3.06
N ARG A 250 -21.40 -26.18 2.38
CA ARG A 250 -19.98 -26.32 1.96
C ARG A 250 -18.96 -26.47 3.09
N GLU A 251 -19.41 -26.80 4.30
CA GLU A 251 -18.52 -27.08 5.44
C GLU A 251 -17.46 -28.16 5.14
N PRO A 252 -17.80 -29.29 4.47
CA PRO A 252 -16.78 -30.29 4.13
C PRO A 252 -15.69 -29.75 3.19
N LEU A 253 -16.05 -28.84 2.28
CA LEU A 253 -15.10 -28.21 1.35
C LEU A 253 -14.22 -27.18 2.07
N LEU A 254 -14.78 -26.40 3.00
CA LEU A 254 -14.04 -25.47 3.86
C LEU A 254 -13.04 -26.23 4.73
N GLN A 255 -13.45 -27.34 5.35
CA GLN A 255 -12.58 -28.17 6.18
C GLN A 255 -11.40 -28.74 5.37
N LYS A 256 -11.64 -29.25 4.16
CA LYS A 256 -10.56 -29.70 3.26
C LYS A 256 -9.63 -28.57 2.83
N LEU A 257 -10.16 -27.38 2.55
CA LEU A 257 -9.33 -26.20 2.21
C LEU A 257 -8.45 -25.78 3.41
N ARG A 258 -8.99 -25.84 4.63
CA ARG A 258 -8.22 -25.62 5.88
C ARG A 258 -7.08 -26.63 6.01
N GLN A 259 -7.29 -27.90 5.66
CA GLN A 259 -6.20 -28.89 5.64
C GLN A 259 -5.09 -28.53 4.64
N CYS A 260 -5.48 -28.06 3.43
CA CYS A 260 -4.53 -27.67 2.39
C CYS A 260 -3.70 -26.43 2.73
N PHE A 261 -4.31 -25.42 3.33
CA PHE A 261 -3.60 -24.18 3.66
C PHE A 261 -2.92 -24.32 5.01
N ILE A 262 -3.62 -24.68 6.09
CA ILE A 262 -3.20 -24.41 7.47
C ILE A 262 -2.21 -25.44 8.04
N GLN A 263 -2.28 -26.71 7.63
CA GLN A 263 -1.42 -27.76 8.22
C GLN A 263 0.08 -27.58 7.91
N PRO A 264 0.98 -27.85 8.88
CA PRO A 264 2.42 -27.72 8.70
C PRO A 264 2.91 -28.67 7.60
N PRO A 265 3.88 -28.25 6.77
CA PRO A 265 4.38 -29.10 5.69
C PRO A 265 4.99 -30.38 6.26
N GLY A 266 4.62 -31.52 5.66
CA GLY A 266 5.31 -32.79 5.91
C GLY A 266 6.78 -32.73 5.45
N PRO A 267 7.63 -33.66 5.92
CA PRO A 267 9.10 -33.64 5.72
C PRO A 267 9.58 -33.74 4.25
N LEU A 268 8.67 -33.88 3.27
CA LEU A 268 8.98 -34.11 1.86
C LEU A 268 8.45 -33.02 0.89
N HIS A 269 7.79 -31.97 1.38
CA HIS A 269 7.29 -30.91 0.48
C HIS A 269 8.32 -29.80 0.28
N ARG A 270 8.82 -29.69 -0.97
CA ARG A 270 9.59 -28.53 -1.44
C ARG A 270 8.82 -27.26 -1.08
N GLN A 271 9.49 -26.30 -0.46
CA GLN A 271 8.94 -25.01 -0.10
C GLN A 271 8.47 -24.29 -1.38
N SER A 272 7.18 -24.33 -1.69
CA SER A 272 6.56 -23.55 -2.78
C SER A 272 5.31 -22.86 -2.28
N GLN A 273 5.03 -21.67 -2.80
CA GLN A 273 3.83 -20.89 -2.49
C GLN A 273 2.56 -21.73 -2.74
N ARG A 274 1.70 -21.87 -1.71
CA ARG A 274 0.46 -22.65 -1.82
C ARG A 274 -0.61 -21.82 -2.54
N ARG A 275 -1.14 -22.37 -3.64
CA ARG A 275 -2.14 -21.74 -4.50
C ARG A 275 -3.30 -22.69 -4.74
N PHE A 276 -4.51 -22.15 -4.71
CA PHE A 276 -5.73 -22.93 -4.91
C PHE A 276 -6.75 -22.17 -5.75
N VAL A 277 -7.44 -22.88 -6.63
CA VAL A 277 -8.35 -22.27 -7.62
C VAL A 277 -9.78 -22.74 -7.41
N VAL A 278 -10.70 -21.81 -7.15
CA VAL A 278 -12.13 -22.07 -7.11
C VAL A 278 -12.75 -21.58 -8.40
N HIS A 279 -13.07 -22.50 -9.30
CA HIS A 279 -13.67 -22.16 -10.59
C HIS A 279 -15.15 -22.57 -10.65
N GLY A 280 -15.97 -21.91 -11.47
CA GLY A 280 -17.38 -22.28 -11.60
C GLY A 280 -18.27 -21.17 -12.10
N LEU A 281 -19.57 -21.45 -12.16
CA LEU A 281 -20.56 -20.56 -12.79
C LEU A 281 -20.73 -19.21 -12.06
N GLY A 282 -21.27 -18.21 -12.76
CA GLY A 282 -21.65 -16.94 -12.14
C GLY A 282 -22.75 -17.17 -11.10
N GLY A 283 -22.65 -16.54 -9.93
CA GLY A 283 -23.67 -16.66 -8.87
C GLY A 283 -23.65 -17.98 -8.06
N SER A 284 -22.69 -18.88 -8.29
CA SER A 284 -22.55 -20.12 -7.51
C SER A 284 -21.92 -19.93 -6.12
N GLY A 285 -21.56 -18.72 -5.71
CA GLY A 285 -21.04 -18.42 -4.37
C GLY A 285 -19.54 -18.67 -4.16
N LYS A 286 -18.72 -18.65 -5.22
CA LYS A 286 -17.25 -18.82 -5.14
C LYS A 286 -16.57 -17.79 -4.25
N THR A 287 -16.87 -16.51 -4.47
CA THR A 287 -16.33 -15.38 -3.70
C THR A 287 -16.76 -15.48 -2.23
N GLN A 288 -18.04 -15.75 -1.96
CA GLN A 288 -18.55 -15.96 -0.60
C GLN A 288 -17.83 -17.12 0.12
N PHE A 289 -17.56 -18.24 -0.56
CA PHE A 289 -16.81 -19.35 0.01
C PHE A 289 -15.36 -18.97 0.37
N CYS A 290 -14.68 -18.22 -0.49
CA CYS A 290 -13.32 -17.74 -0.22
C CYS A 290 -13.27 -16.70 0.90
N CYS A 291 -14.24 -15.78 0.95
CA CYS A 291 -14.41 -14.85 2.06
C CYS A 291 -14.69 -15.59 3.37
N LYS A 292 -15.56 -16.61 3.36
CA LYS A 292 -15.87 -17.43 4.54
C LYS A 292 -14.63 -18.13 5.08
N PHE A 293 -13.84 -18.74 4.19
CA PHE A 293 -12.55 -19.31 4.58
C PHE A 293 -11.61 -18.27 5.21
N ALA A 294 -11.50 -17.08 4.61
CA ALA A 294 -10.65 -16.01 5.13
C ALA A 294 -11.11 -15.51 6.51
N GLU A 295 -12.41 -15.34 6.71
CA GLU A 295 -13.00 -14.87 7.98
C GLU A 295 -12.87 -15.91 9.10
N ASP A 296 -13.20 -17.17 8.82
CA ASP A 296 -13.10 -18.27 9.80
C ASP A 296 -11.65 -18.54 10.24
N ASN A 297 -10.67 -18.13 9.43
CA ASN A 297 -9.25 -18.37 9.69
C ASN A 297 -8.46 -17.06 9.85
N ARG A 298 -9.14 -15.96 10.20
CA ARG A 298 -8.54 -14.63 10.35
C ARG A 298 -7.32 -14.64 11.27
N GLU A 299 -7.42 -15.31 12.42
CA GLU A 299 -6.35 -15.41 13.42
C GLU A 299 -5.16 -16.30 13.00
N ARG A 300 -5.27 -16.98 11.86
CA ARG A 300 -4.20 -17.84 11.32
C ARG A 300 -3.33 -17.12 10.28
N PHE A 301 -3.72 -15.91 9.88
CA PHE A 301 -3.01 -15.08 8.92
C PHE A 301 -2.71 -13.71 9.51
N TRP A 302 -1.47 -13.25 9.37
CA TRP A 302 -1.07 -11.89 9.75
C TRP A 302 -1.77 -10.84 8.89
N GLY A 303 -1.94 -11.14 7.60
CA GLY A 303 -2.60 -10.27 6.65
C GLY A 303 -3.46 -11.04 5.66
N ILE A 304 -4.67 -10.57 5.43
CA ILE A 304 -5.57 -11.05 4.37
C ILE A 304 -5.85 -9.88 3.44
N PHE A 305 -5.51 -10.07 2.17
CA PHE A 305 -5.63 -9.07 1.11
C PHE A 305 -6.49 -9.59 -0.03
N SER A 306 -7.07 -8.68 -0.80
CA SER A 306 -7.86 -9.03 -1.99
C SER A 306 -7.56 -8.12 -3.17
N ILE A 307 -7.55 -8.70 -4.36
CA ILE A 307 -7.38 -8.01 -5.64
C ILE A 307 -8.46 -8.42 -6.65
N ASP A 308 -8.88 -7.47 -7.49
CA ASP A 308 -9.84 -7.72 -8.57
C ASP A 308 -9.09 -8.17 -9.85
N GLY A 309 -9.24 -9.44 -10.18
CA GLY A 309 -8.66 -10.13 -11.34
C GLY A 309 -9.38 -9.91 -12.66
N SER A 310 -10.42 -9.06 -12.72
CA SER A 310 -11.26 -8.89 -13.92
C SER A 310 -10.55 -8.32 -15.15
N SER A 311 -9.43 -7.63 -14.97
CA SER A 311 -8.58 -7.11 -16.06
C SER A 311 -7.20 -6.74 -15.52
N VAL A 312 -6.19 -6.60 -16.41
CA VAL A 312 -4.86 -6.06 -16.04
C VAL A 312 -4.98 -4.73 -15.30
N LYS A 313 -5.88 -3.84 -15.76
CA LYS A 313 -6.10 -2.53 -15.14
C LYS A 313 -6.68 -2.66 -13.73
N SER A 314 -7.64 -3.57 -13.52
CA SER A 314 -8.25 -3.86 -12.21
C SER A 314 -7.20 -4.41 -11.24
N ILE A 315 -6.37 -5.36 -11.70
CA ILE A 315 -5.31 -5.97 -10.90
C ILE A 315 -4.32 -4.90 -10.43
N LYS A 316 -3.82 -4.06 -11.36
CA LYS A 316 -2.90 -2.98 -11.04
C LYS A 316 -3.51 -2.03 -9.98
N LYS A 317 -4.75 -1.59 -10.19
CA LYS A 317 -5.45 -0.70 -9.23
C LYS A 317 -5.64 -1.35 -7.85
N SER A 318 -6.01 -2.63 -7.80
CA SER A 318 -6.19 -3.32 -6.52
C SER A 318 -4.88 -3.56 -5.80
N LEU A 319 -3.81 -3.92 -6.50
CA LEU A 319 -2.46 -4.03 -5.93
C LEU A 319 -1.98 -2.67 -5.41
N SER A 320 -2.17 -1.59 -6.16
CA SER A 320 -1.97 -0.22 -5.67
C SER A 320 -2.72 0.06 -4.37
N SER A 321 -3.94 -0.44 -4.22
CA SER A 321 -4.70 -0.29 -2.97
C SER A 321 -4.11 -1.12 -1.82
N VAL A 322 -3.57 -2.31 -2.10
CA VAL A 322 -2.85 -3.14 -1.11
C VAL A 322 -1.57 -2.43 -0.65
N ALA A 323 -0.81 -1.83 -1.57
CA ALA A 323 0.35 -1.02 -1.21
C ALA A 323 -0.04 0.17 -0.30
N LYS A 324 -1.15 0.86 -0.62
CA LYS A 324 -1.68 1.95 0.22
C LYS A 324 -1.99 1.48 1.64
N LEU A 325 -2.62 0.30 1.80
CA LEU A 325 -2.90 -0.30 3.12
C LEU A 325 -1.62 -0.62 3.91
N ALA A 326 -0.53 -0.94 3.20
CA ALA A 326 0.77 -1.20 3.78
C ALA A 326 1.54 0.08 4.18
N GLY A 327 0.97 1.27 4.01
CA GLY A 327 1.70 2.54 4.15
C GLY A 327 2.81 2.68 3.11
N ARG A 328 2.61 2.08 1.94
CA ARG A 328 3.44 2.20 0.75
C ARG A 328 2.64 2.97 -0.30
N ASP A 329 3.32 3.52 -1.30
CA ASP A 329 2.61 4.27 -2.32
C ASP A 329 1.83 3.35 -3.26
N PRO A 330 0.74 3.84 -3.85
CA PRO A 330 -0.24 3.02 -4.54
C PRO A 330 0.23 2.60 -5.94
N ASN A 331 1.26 1.77 -6.03
CA ASN A 331 1.68 1.10 -7.26
C ASN A 331 1.69 -0.44 -7.13
N PRO A 332 1.49 -1.18 -8.23
CA PRO A 332 1.39 -2.64 -8.18
C PRO A 332 2.68 -3.32 -7.74
N ASN A 333 3.83 -2.81 -8.20
CA ASN A 333 5.14 -3.40 -7.93
C ASN A 333 5.52 -3.29 -6.44
N ALA A 334 5.19 -2.17 -5.80
CA ALA A 334 5.40 -1.94 -4.37
C ALA A 334 4.59 -2.94 -3.54
N ALA A 335 3.35 -3.24 -3.93
CA ALA A 335 2.54 -4.26 -3.26
C ALA A 335 3.15 -5.65 -3.40
N LEU A 336 3.52 -6.04 -4.62
CA LEU A 336 4.11 -7.37 -4.90
C LEU A 336 5.45 -7.54 -4.19
N HIS A 337 6.32 -6.52 -4.25
CA HIS A 337 7.60 -6.52 -3.55
C HIS A 337 7.39 -6.60 -2.04
N TRP A 338 6.50 -5.78 -1.48
CA TRP A 338 6.21 -5.80 -0.05
C TRP A 338 5.73 -7.19 0.41
N LEU A 339 4.73 -7.76 -0.26
CA LEU A 339 4.23 -9.10 0.03
C LEU A 339 5.32 -10.18 -0.13
N SER A 340 6.27 -9.99 -1.05
CA SER A 340 7.42 -10.91 -1.21
C SER A 340 8.45 -10.82 -0.08
N THR A 341 8.53 -9.68 0.61
CA THR A 341 9.47 -9.45 1.72
C THR A 341 8.91 -9.77 3.10
N VAL A 342 7.59 -9.99 3.21
CA VAL A 342 6.92 -10.28 4.48
C VAL A 342 7.23 -11.73 4.89
N GLU A 343 7.81 -11.91 6.07
CA GLU A 343 8.11 -13.24 6.65
C GLU A 343 6.88 -13.88 7.29
N GLU A 344 5.95 -13.03 7.76
CA GLU A 344 4.70 -13.45 8.35
C GLU A 344 3.73 -14.06 7.33
N ARG A 345 2.89 -14.97 7.82
CA ARG A 345 1.96 -15.71 6.97
C ARG A 345 0.80 -14.84 6.49
N TRP A 346 0.63 -14.71 5.18
CA TRP A 346 -0.46 -13.92 4.58
C TRP A 346 -1.28 -14.70 3.55
N LEU A 347 -2.50 -14.22 3.28
CA LEU A 347 -3.41 -14.76 2.26
C LEU A 347 -3.77 -13.66 1.25
N LEU A 348 -3.64 -13.95 -0.04
CA LEU A 348 -4.07 -13.09 -1.14
C LEU A 348 -5.24 -13.73 -1.89
N LEU A 349 -6.38 -13.04 -1.89
CA LEU A 349 -7.58 -13.44 -2.63
C LEU A 349 -7.60 -12.74 -4.00
N ILE A 350 -7.55 -13.48 -5.09
CA ILE A 350 -7.69 -12.95 -6.46
C ILE A 350 -9.09 -13.27 -6.94
N ASP A 351 -9.97 -12.27 -7.00
CA ASP A 351 -11.40 -12.47 -7.29
C ASP A 351 -11.76 -12.08 -8.73
N ASN A 352 -12.67 -12.80 -9.38
CA ASN A 352 -13.14 -12.55 -10.75
C ASN A 352 -12.05 -12.61 -11.85
N ALA A 353 -11.08 -13.51 -11.69
CA ALA A 353 -10.04 -13.74 -12.68
C ALA A 353 -10.57 -14.51 -13.90
N ASP A 354 -11.50 -13.91 -14.64
CA ASP A 354 -12.26 -14.57 -15.72
C ASP A 354 -11.59 -14.43 -17.10
N ASP A 355 -10.73 -13.43 -17.28
CA ASP A 355 -10.10 -13.08 -18.56
C ASP A 355 -8.88 -13.97 -18.84
N GLY A 356 -8.95 -14.78 -19.90
CA GLY A 356 -7.90 -15.72 -20.29
C GLY A 356 -6.69 -15.07 -20.96
N ASP A 357 -6.80 -13.83 -21.42
CA ASP A 357 -5.68 -13.10 -22.04
C ASP A 357 -4.73 -12.52 -20.98
N VAL A 358 -5.14 -12.51 -19.70
CA VAL A 358 -4.34 -12.01 -18.58
C VAL A 358 -3.42 -13.11 -18.07
N GLN A 359 -2.11 -12.89 -18.18
CA GLN A 359 -1.10 -13.71 -17.50
C GLN A 359 -1.11 -13.39 -16.00
N LEU A 360 -1.82 -14.19 -15.21
CA LEU A 360 -2.00 -13.97 -13.77
C LEU A 360 -0.71 -14.21 -12.98
N GLU A 361 0.17 -15.07 -13.49
CA GLU A 361 1.44 -15.45 -12.86
C GLU A 361 2.36 -14.25 -12.63
N ASP A 362 2.30 -13.26 -13.52
CA ASP A 362 3.07 -12.00 -13.42
C ASP A 362 2.70 -11.19 -12.17
N TYR A 363 1.50 -11.41 -11.62
CA TYR A 363 0.96 -10.69 -10.47
C TYR A 363 1.01 -11.49 -9.17
N PHE A 364 1.73 -12.63 -9.14
CA PHE A 364 1.95 -13.37 -7.91
C PHE A 364 3.15 -12.80 -7.15
N PRO A 365 3.02 -12.45 -5.85
CA PRO A 365 4.16 -12.08 -5.04
C PRO A 365 5.19 -13.21 -5.03
N LYS A 366 6.44 -12.90 -5.32
CA LYS A 366 7.54 -13.87 -5.30
C LYS A 366 7.78 -14.34 -3.87
N GLY A 367 8.22 -15.59 -3.68
CA GLY A 367 8.55 -16.14 -2.35
C GLY A 367 7.62 -17.27 -1.90
N VAL A 368 7.80 -17.70 -0.65
CA VAL A 368 7.24 -18.97 -0.13
C VAL A 368 6.30 -18.83 1.07
N GLY A 369 6.31 -17.67 1.74
CA GLY A 369 5.53 -17.44 2.97
C GLY A 369 4.04 -17.18 2.76
N GLY A 370 3.64 -16.74 1.56
CA GLY A 370 2.26 -16.36 1.25
C GLY A 370 1.41 -17.48 0.66
N HIS A 371 0.09 -17.34 0.73
CA HIS A 371 -0.85 -18.23 0.05
C HIS A 371 -1.80 -17.45 -0.85
N ILE A 372 -2.23 -18.07 -1.95
CA ILE A 372 -3.10 -17.43 -2.95
C ILE A 372 -4.35 -18.28 -3.16
N LEU A 373 -5.52 -17.62 -3.13
CA LEU A 373 -6.81 -18.24 -3.45
C LEU A 373 -7.45 -17.47 -4.60
N ILE A 374 -7.76 -18.17 -5.68
CA ILE A 374 -8.22 -17.56 -6.94
C ILE A 374 -9.67 -17.94 -7.18
N THR A 375 -10.54 -16.99 -7.53
CA THR A 375 -11.89 -17.26 -8.03
C THR A 375 -12.00 -16.93 -9.52
N THR A 376 -12.61 -17.83 -10.29
CA THR A 376 -12.70 -17.66 -11.76
C THR A 376 -13.89 -18.41 -12.38
N ARG A 377 -14.35 -17.98 -13.55
CA ARG A 377 -15.21 -18.74 -14.46
C ARG A 377 -14.41 -19.53 -15.48
N ASN A 378 -13.17 -19.13 -15.74
CA ASN A 378 -12.27 -19.80 -16.66
C ASN A 378 -11.74 -21.11 -16.03
N ARG A 379 -11.97 -22.23 -16.72
CA ARG A 379 -11.53 -23.54 -16.25
C ARG A 379 -10.04 -23.77 -16.51
N ASP A 380 -9.43 -23.03 -17.42
CA ASP A 380 -8.03 -23.23 -17.82
C ASP A 380 -7.08 -22.85 -16.68
N PHE A 381 -7.47 -21.90 -15.82
CA PHE A 381 -6.71 -21.48 -14.65
C PHE A 381 -6.58 -22.53 -13.54
N ARG A 382 -7.17 -23.73 -13.69
CA ARG A 382 -6.92 -24.86 -12.77
C ARG A 382 -5.43 -25.21 -12.66
N VAL A 383 -4.67 -25.00 -13.74
CA VAL A 383 -3.22 -25.27 -13.80
C VAL A 383 -2.41 -24.42 -12.82
N LEU A 384 -2.97 -23.31 -12.32
CA LEU A 384 -2.31 -22.41 -11.38
C LEU A 384 -2.26 -22.95 -9.94
N GLY A 385 -3.08 -23.96 -9.62
CA GLY A 385 -3.12 -24.61 -8.32
C GLY A 385 -1.83 -25.39 -8.04
N SER A 386 -1.24 -25.23 -6.85
CA SER A 386 0.04 -25.85 -6.49
C SER A 386 -0.04 -26.92 -5.38
N VAL A 387 -1.22 -27.09 -4.78
CA VAL A 387 -1.50 -28.13 -3.78
C VAL A 387 -2.44 -29.18 -4.38
N GLU A 388 -2.56 -30.38 -3.84
CA GLU A 388 -3.59 -31.36 -4.28
C GLU A 388 -4.87 -31.22 -3.43
N PRO A 389 -6.08 -31.19 -4.02
CA PRO A 389 -6.42 -31.35 -5.45
C PRO A 389 -6.21 -30.09 -6.32
N GLY A 390 -5.83 -28.96 -5.72
CA GLY A 390 -5.40 -27.75 -6.43
C GLY A 390 -6.51 -26.85 -6.94
N TYR A 391 -7.72 -27.41 -7.09
CA TYR A 391 -8.89 -26.67 -7.48
C TYR A 391 -10.20 -27.29 -6.97
N TYR A 392 -11.25 -26.47 -6.93
CA TYR A 392 -12.63 -26.92 -6.79
C TYR A 392 -13.52 -26.36 -7.91
N GLY A 393 -14.39 -27.23 -8.43
CA GLY A 393 -15.43 -26.84 -9.39
C GLY A 393 -16.76 -26.60 -8.71
N PHE A 394 -17.26 -25.37 -8.77
CA PHE A 394 -18.50 -24.95 -8.12
C PHE A 394 -19.66 -24.90 -9.12
N SER A 395 -20.66 -25.74 -8.87
CA SER A 395 -21.99 -25.73 -9.48
C SER A 395 -23.04 -25.16 -8.50
N GLY A 396 -24.31 -25.53 -8.66
CA GLY A 396 -25.35 -25.25 -7.66
C GLY A 396 -25.05 -25.90 -6.30
N LEU A 397 -25.69 -25.38 -5.25
CA LEU A 397 -25.65 -25.94 -3.90
C LEU A 397 -26.29 -27.35 -3.85
N HIS A 398 -25.94 -28.13 -2.83
CA HIS A 398 -26.66 -29.37 -2.55
C HIS A 398 -28.13 -29.06 -2.21
N PHE A 399 -29.06 -29.96 -2.53
CA PHE A 399 -30.50 -29.72 -2.41
C PHE A 399 -30.92 -29.25 -1.00
N ASP A 400 -30.43 -29.92 0.04
CA ASP A 400 -30.73 -29.54 1.43
C ASP A 400 -30.15 -28.18 1.82
N GLU A 401 -28.92 -27.88 1.34
CA GLU A 401 -28.26 -26.59 1.57
C GLU A 401 -28.99 -25.46 0.84
N ALA A 402 -29.49 -25.72 -0.37
CA ALA A 402 -30.24 -24.78 -1.19
C ALA A 402 -31.59 -24.43 -0.56
N SER A 403 -32.36 -25.43 -0.12
CA SER A 403 -33.63 -25.24 0.60
C SER A 403 -33.42 -24.47 1.89
N SER A 404 -32.41 -24.84 2.68
CA SER A 404 -32.05 -24.13 3.91
C SER A 404 -31.68 -22.66 3.66
N LEU A 405 -30.94 -22.39 2.58
CA LEU A 405 -30.59 -21.02 2.18
C LEU A 405 -31.83 -20.21 1.82
N LEU A 406 -32.79 -20.76 1.05
CA LEU A 406 -34.02 -20.06 0.69
C LEU A 406 -34.85 -19.68 1.92
N LEU A 407 -35.04 -20.63 2.84
CA LEU A 407 -35.85 -20.43 4.05
C LEU A 407 -35.21 -19.40 4.98
N LYS A 408 -33.87 -19.40 5.12
CA LYS A 408 -33.12 -18.35 5.83
C LYS A 408 -33.25 -16.99 5.15
N ALA A 409 -33.06 -16.93 3.84
CA ALA A 409 -33.16 -15.69 3.05
C ALA A 409 -34.57 -15.08 3.10
N SER A 410 -35.59 -15.93 3.25
CA SER A 410 -37.00 -15.54 3.41
C SER A 410 -37.33 -15.04 4.82
N SER A 411 -36.39 -15.12 5.77
CA SER A 411 -36.57 -14.77 7.19
C SER A 411 -37.78 -15.46 7.86
N LEU A 412 -38.04 -16.72 7.48
CA LEU A 412 -39.10 -17.52 8.10
C LEU A 412 -38.64 -18.07 9.46
N PRO A 413 -39.48 -18.00 10.51
CA PRO A 413 -39.13 -18.44 11.85
C PRO A 413 -38.88 -19.96 11.89
N ARG A 414 -37.98 -20.39 12.79
CA ARG A 414 -37.69 -21.81 13.05
C ARG A 414 -38.54 -22.33 14.21
N PRO A 415 -38.86 -23.65 14.25
CA PRO A 415 -38.52 -24.69 13.27
C PRO A 415 -39.36 -24.59 11.98
N TRP A 416 -38.81 -25.02 10.85
CA TRP A 416 -39.53 -24.99 9.57
C TRP A 416 -40.43 -26.21 9.43
N GLU A 417 -41.64 -26.01 8.91
CA GLU A 417 -42.56 -27.11 8.60
C GLU A 417 -42.09 -27.92 7.39
N SER A 418 -42.35 -29.23 7.37
CA SER A 418 -42.02 -30.09 6.22
C SER A 418 -42.69 -29.65 4.91
N SER A 419 -43.83 -28.95 5.01
CA SER A 419 -44.52 -28.34 3.87
C SER A 419 -43.67 -27.25 3.20
N TRP A 420 -42.95 -26.44 3.98
CA TRP A 420 -42.09 -25.36 3.50
C TRP A 420 -40.79 -25.90 2.92
N GLU A 421 -40.25 -26.98 3.47
CA GLU A 421 -39.06 -27.65 2.93
C GLU A 421 -39.31 -28.23 1.54
N SER A 422 -40.49 -28.84 1.32
CA SER A 422 -40.90 -29.32 -0.01
C SER A 422 -41.04 -28.18 -1.02
N LEU A 423 -41.73 -27.10 -0.66
CA LEU A 423 -41.88 -25.93 -1.54
C LEU A 423 -40.52 -25.27 -1.83
N ALA A 424 -39.65 -25.19 -0.83
CA ALA A 424 -38.31 -24.64 -1.00
C ALA A 424 -37.46 -25.49 -1.94
N LEU A 425 -37.59 -26.82 -1.88
CA LEU A 425 -36.91 -27.74 -2.81
C LEU A 425 -37.36 -27.50 -4.26
N ASP A 426 -38.67 -27.35 -4.50
CA ASP A 426 -39.20 -27.11 -5.83
C ASP A 426 -38.71 -25.77 -6.41
N ILE A 427 -38.73 -24.72 -5.59
CA ILE A 427 -38.25 -23.38 -5.99
C ILE A 427 -36.74 -23.42 -6.26
N THR A 428 -35.95 -23.96 -5.36
CA THR A 428 -34.49 -23.99 -5.49
C THR A 428 -34.04 -24.81 -6.70
N THR A 429 -34.73 -25.92 -6.96
CA THR A 429 -34.52 -26.75 -8.16
C THR A 429 -34.81 -25.96 -9.44
N ALA A 430 -35.93 -25.22 -9.50
CA ALA A 430 -36.25 -24.37 -10.65
C ALA A 430 -35.22 -23.24 -10.87
N LEU A 431 -34.57 -22.77 -9.80
CA LEU A 431 -33.50 -21.76 -9.85
C LEU A 431 -32.11 -22.36 -10.15
N GLY A 432 -32.03 -23.66 -10.45
CA GLY A 432 -30.78 -24.37 -10.74
C GLY A 432 -29.84 -24.49 -9.54
N ASN A 433 -30.38 -24.40 -8.31
CA ASN A 433 -29.66 -24.40 -7.05
C ASN A 433 -28.55 -23.33 -6.95
N LEU A 434 -28.68 -22.23 -7.71
CA LEU A 434 -27.70 -21.14 -7.73
C LEU A 434 -27.89 -20.24 -6.50
N ALA A 435 -26.88 -20.18 -5.64
CA ALA A 435 -26.93 -19.44 -4.38
C ALA A 435 -27.42 -17.99 -4.55
N LEU A 436 -26.95 -17.28 -5.57
CA LEU A 436 -27.39 -15.91 -5.84
C LEU A 436 -28.89 -15.83 -6.16
N ALA A 437 -29.39 -16.67 -7.09
CA ALA A 437 -30.81 -16.68 -7.46
C ALA A 437 -31.71 -17.02 -6.26
N ILE A 438 -31.28 -17.96 -5.42
CA ILE A 438 -31.98 -18.34 -4.19
C ILE A 438 -32.07 -17.18 -3.21
N VAL A 439 -30.98 -16.42 -3.01
CA VAL A 439 -30.98 -15.26 -2.11
C VAL A 439 -31.97 -14.20 -2.58
N HIS A 440 -32.05 -13.92 -3.89
CA HIS A 440 -33.03 -12.97 -4.42
C HIS A 440 -34.47 -13.49 -4.34
N ALA A 441 -34.69 -14.78 -4.55
CA ALA A 441 -35.99 -15.40 -4.34
C ALA A 441 -36.46 -15.25 -2.88
N GLY A 442 -35.57 -15.53 -1.93
CA GLY A 442 -35.83 -15.35 -0.51
C GLY A 442 -36.06 -13.88 -0.14
N ALA A 443 -35.28 -12.95 -0.69
CA ALA A 443 -35.50 -11.52 -0.50
C ALA A 443 -36.88 -11.08 -1.01
N ALA A 444 -37.33 -11.58 -2.16
CA ALA A 444 -38.67 -11.33 -2.68
C ALA A 444 -39.77 -11.86 -1.74
N ILE A 445 -39.60 -13.07 -1.20
CA ILE A 445 -40.56 -13.66 -0.24
C ILE A 445 -40.59 -12.86 1.07
N ARG A 446 -39.41 -12.54 1.63
CA ARG A 446 -39.24 -11.73 2.85
C ARG A 446 -39.88 -10.35 2.73
N SER A 447 -39.71 -9.70 1.57
CA SER A 447 -40.32 -8.40 1.27
C SER A 447 -41.83 -8.48 0.97
N ARG A 448 -42.44 -9.67 1.18
CA ARG A 448 -43.86 -9.96 0.92
C ARG A 448 -44.28 -9.63 -0.51
N LEU A 449 -43.40 -9.94 -1.47
CA LEU A 449 -43.72 -9.79 -2.90
C LEU A 449 -44.64 -10.90 -3.38
N CYS A 450 -44.41 -12.11 -2.87
CA CYS A 450 -45.21 -13.30 -3.08
C CYS A 450 -45.02 -14.21 -1.85
N GLY A 451 -45.98 -15.11 -1.62
CA GLY A 451 -45.80 -16.18 -0.65
C GLY A 451 -44.81 -17.22 -1.17
N LEU A 452 -44.26 -18.02 -0.25
CA LEU A 452 -43.45 -19.19 -0.62
C LEU A 452 -44.22 -20.13 -1.57
N GLN A 453 -45.54 -20.26 -1.38
CA GLN A 453 -46.41 -21.10 -2.22
C GLN A 453 -46.58 -20.58 -3.65
N ASP A 454 -46.63 -19.26 -3.83
CA ASP A 454 -46.94 -18.64 -5.13
C ASP A 454 -45.70 -18.35 -5.98
N TYR A 455 -44.51 -18.37 -5.37
CA TYR A 455 -43.26 -17.93 -5.99
C TYR A 455 -42.96 -18.68 -7.29
N LEU A 456 -43.14 -20.02 -7.31
CA LEU A 456 -42.78 -20.84 -8.46
C LEU A 456 -43.65 -20.54 -9.68
N GLN A 457 -44.96 -20.35 -9.49
CA GLN A 457 -45.88 -19.98 -10.57
C GLN A 457 -45.52 -18.60 -11.13
N TRP A 458 -45.19 -17.66 -10.25
CA TRP A 458 -44.71 -16.33 -10.62
C TRP A 458 -43.42 -16.40 -11.43
N TYR A 459 -42.44 -17.15 -10.95
CA TYR A 459 -41.15 -17.33 -11.60
C TYR A 459 -41.30 -17.86 -13.03
N LYS A 460 -42.12 -18.90 -13.24
CA LYS A 460 -42.39 -19.49 -14.56
C LYS A 460 -42.98 -18.46 -15.54
N ARG A 461 -43.94 -17.66 -15.10
CA ARG A 461 -44.54 -16.61 -15.94
C ARG A 461 -43.50 -15.58 -16.39
N TYR A 462 -42.60 -15.15 -15.52
CA TYR A 462 -41.56 -14.19 -15.89
C TYR A 462 -40.46 -14.81 -16.74
N TRP A 463 -40.11 -16.06 -16.46
CA TRP A 463 -39.18 -16.83 -17.26
C TRP A 463 -39.61 -16.92 -18.72
N GLU A 464 -40.87 -17.29 -18.99
CA GLU A 464 -41.43 -17.37 -20.34
C GLU A 464 -41.43 -15.99 -21.03
N ASN A 465 -41.87 -14.94 -20.35
CA ASN A 465 -41.87 -13.58 -20.90
C ASN A 465 -40.45 -13.06 -21.22
N LEU A 466 -39.43 -13.48 -20.47
CA LEU A 466 -38.04 -13.10 -20.71
C LEU A 466 -37.41 -13.90 -21.87
N HIS A 467 -37.90 -15.12 -22.11
CA HIS A 467 -37.42 -15.99 -23.19
C HIS A 467 -37.66 -15.39 -24.57
N ASP A 468 -38.79 -14.69 -24.74
CA ASP A 468 -39.19 -14.05 -25.99
C ASP A 468 -38.38 -12.77 -26.32
N GLU A 469 -37.60 -12.25 -25.38
CA GLU A 469 -36.75 -11.07 -25.59
C GLU A 469 -35.49 -11.41 -26.38
N LYS A 470 -35.33 -10.77 -27.55
CA LYS A 470 -34.19 -10.99 -28.48
C LYS A 470 -32.80 -10.88 -27.82
N LYS A 471 -32.66 -10.04 -26.79
CA LYS A 471 -31.38 -9.87 -26.06
C LYS A 471 -31.01 -11.05 -25.15
N VAL A 472 -31.97 -11.90 -24.84
CA VAL A 472 -31.86 -12.98 -23.85
C VAL A 472 -31.90 -14.35 -24.55
N GLN A 473 -32.23 -14.40 -25.84
CA GLN A 473 -32.30 -15.63 -26.66
C GLN A 473 -31.01 -16.46 -26.71
N HIS A 474 -29.85 -15.81 -26.58
CA HIS A 474 -28.54 -16.48 -26.61
C HIS A 474 -27.85 -16.58 -25.24
N ALA A 475 -28.52 -16.16 -24.17
CA ALA A 475 -27.98 -16.30 -22.81
C ALA A 475 -28.12 -17.75 -22.34
N ALA A 476 -27.11 -18.26 -21.62
CA ALA A 476 -27.21 -19.58 -21.00
C ALA A 476 -28.40 -19.62 -20.02
N ASP A 477 -29.08 -20.76 -19.93
CA ASP A 477 -30.28 -20.91 -19.08
C ASP A 477 -30.04 -20.53 -17.60
N GLN A 478 -28.81 -20.67 -17.14
CA GLN A 478 -28.40 -20.25 -15.79
C GLN A 478 -28.33 -18.73 -15.61
N GLU A 479 -27.87 -17.99 -16.62
CA GLU A 479 -27.88 -16.52 -16.58
C GLU A 479 -29.32 -15.99 -16.64
N ARG A 480 -30.16 -16.65 -17.45
CA ARG A 480 -31.60 -16.39 -17.49
C ARG A 480 -32.26 -16.58 -16.13
N ALA A 481 -31.94 -17.67 -15.42
CA ALA A 481 -32.50 -17.94 -14.10
C ALA A 481 -32.24 -16.81 -13.12
N ILE A 482 -30.99 -16.35 -13.09
CA ILE A 482 -30.57 -15.23 -12.25
C ILE A 482 -31.29 -13.94 -12.69
N TRP A 483 -31.31 -13.62 -13.99
CA TRP A 483 -31.95 -12.39 -14.48
C TRP A 483 -33.46 -12.35 -14.23
N THR A 484 -34.15 -13.48 -14.33
CA THR A 484 -35.58 -13.57 -14.01
C THR A 484 -35.84 -13.19 -12.55
N THR A 485 -34.99 -13.63 -11.61
CA THR A 485 -35.14 -13.24 -10.19
C THR A 485 -34.95 -11.74 -9.98
N PHE A 486 -34.02 -11.11 -10.70
CA PHE A 486 -33.80 -9.66 -10.59
C PHE A 486 -34.96 -8.86 -11.19
N GLU A 487 -35.49 -9.32 -12.32
CA GLU A 487 -36.63 -8.71 -13.00
C GLU A 487 -37.89 -8.71 -12.12
N ILE A 488 -38.12 -9.80 -11.38
CA ILE A 488 -39.21 -9.89 -10.39
C ILE A 488 -39.06 -8.80 -9.31
N CYS A 489 -37.86 -8.64 -8.74
CA CYS A 489 -37.59 -7.61 -7.73
C CYS A 489 -37.80 -6.19 -8.28
N TYR A 490 -37.27 -5.90 -9.47
CA TYR A 490 -37.38 -4.59 -10.10
C TYR A 490 -38.81 -4.22 -10.49
N GLN A 491 -39.58 -5.16 -11.04
CA GLN A 491 -40.97 -4.89 -11.42
C GLN A 491 -41.83 -4.52 -10.20
N ARG A 492 -41.50 -5.02 -9.00
CA ARG A 492 -42.19 -4.55 -7.80
C ARG A 492 -41.85 -3.11 -7.47
N LEU A 493 -40.58 -2.71 -7.58
CA LEU A 493 -40.21 -1.30 -7.40
C LEU A 493 -41.02 -0.44 -8.37
N GLU A 494 -41.21 -0.88 -9.62
CA GLU A 494 -42.06 -0.19 -10.60
C GLU A 494 -43.54 -0.16 -10.20
N GLN A 495 -44.10 -1.25 -9.64
CA GLN A 495 -45.48 -1.27 -9.14
C GLN A 495 -45.71 -0.38 -7.92
N LYS A 496 -44.66 -0.15 -7.10
CA LYS A 496 -44.70 0.74 -5.93
C LYS A 496 -44.21 2.15 -6.26
N ARG A 497 -44.04 2.50 -7.54
CA ARG A 497 -43.44 3.77 -7.98
C ARG A 497 -44.18 5.01 -7.46
N ASP A 498 -45.45 4.88 -7.07
CA ASP A 498 -46.20 5.97 -6.43
C ASP A 498 -45.66 6.35 -5.04
N ARG A 499 -44.82 5.50 -4.43
CA ARG A 499 -44.06 5.82 -3.22
C ARG A 499 -42.72 6.45 -3.59
N THR A 500 -42.39 7.55 -2.91
CA THR A 500 -41.17 8.32 -3.15
C THR A 500 -39.90 7.45 -3.05
N GLU A 501 -39.81 6.57 -2.05
CA GLU A 501 -38.60 5.74 -1.83
C GLU A 501 -38.39 4.71 -2.95
N ALA A 502 -39.47 4.14 -3.49
CA ALA A 502 -39.38 3.15 -4.56
C ALA A 502 -39.02 3.79 -5.92
N ALA A 503 -39.55 4.98 -6.20
CA ALA A 503 -39.16 5.75 -7.36
C ALA A 503 -37.67 6.14 -7.29
N ASP A 504 -37.22 6.64 -6.14
CA ASP A 504 -35.84 7.04 -5.88
C ASP A 504 -34.89 5.82 -6.00
N ALA A 505 -35.29 4.66 -5.48
CA ALA A 505 -34.52 3.41 -5.59
C ALA A 505 -34.29 2.99 -7.06
N ILE A 506 -35.30 3.14 -7.93
CA ILE A 506 -35.16 2.83 -9.37
C ILE A 506 -34.14 3.76 -10.01
N GLU A 507 -34.21 5.07 -9.72
CA GLU A 507 -33.25 6.03 -10.29
C GLU A 507 -31.82 5.75 -9.80
N LEU A 508 -31.63 5.46 -8.51
CA LEU A 508 -30.32 5.10 -7.96
C LEU A 508 -29.77 3.82 -8.58
N LEU A 509 -30.60 2.79 -8.76
CA LEU A 509 -30.19 1.56 -9.40
C LEU A 509 -29.65 1.82 -10.82
N HIS A 510 -30.34 2.66 -11.57
CA HIS A 510 -29.90 3.03 -12.92
C HIS A 510 -28.61 3.84 -12.92
N VAL A 511 -28.42 4.77 -11.99
CA VAL A 511 -27.14 5.51 -11.86
C VAL A 511 -26.01 4.56 -11.49
N PHE A 512 -26.18 3.74 -10.45
CA PHE A 512 -25.16 2.81 -9.96
C PHE A 512 -24.76 1.76 -11.00
N ALA A 513 -25.67 1.37 -11.89
CA ALA A 513 -25.38 0.49 -13.02
C ALA A 513 -24.33 1.07 -14.01
N PHE A 514 -24.17 2.39 -14.04
CA PHE A 514 -23.18 3.09 -14.88
C PHE A 514 -21.97 3.62 -14.11
N LEU A 515 -22.04 3.70 -12.78
CA LEU A 515 -20.87 3.90 -11.93
C LEU A 515 -20.06 2.59 -11.80
N TYR A 516 -18.83 2.70 -11.34
CA TYR A 516 -18.06 1.51 -10.95
C TYR A 516 -18.77 0.75 -9.82
N ARG A 517 -18.78 -0.59 -9.88
CA ARG A 517 -19.63 -1.47 -9.06
C ARG A 517 -19.31 -1.48 -7.56
N ASP A 518 -18.07 -1.14 -7.20
CA ASP A 518 -17.59 -1.09 -5.82
C ASP A 518 -17.45 0.38 -5.38
N ASP A 519 -17.37 0.63 -4.08
CA ASP A 519 -17.21 1.96 -3.48
C ASP A 519 -18.29 2.98 -3.87
N LEU A 520 -19.54 2.52 -4.02
CA LEU A 520 -20.69 3.39 -4.29
C LEU A 520 -21.02 4.21 -3.05
N SER A 521 -20.36 5.37 -2.90
CA SER A 521 -20.53 6.24 -1.74
C SER A 521 -21.79 7.12 -1.87
N PRO A 522 -22.67 7.16 -0.85
CA PRO A 522 -23.76 8.13 -0.79
C PRO A 522 -23.27 9.59 -0.86
N ALA A 523 -22.00 9.85 -0.48
CA ALA A 523 -21.39 11.17 -0.55
C ALA A 523 -21.36 11.75 -1.98
N ILE A 524 -21.37 10.90 -3.02
CA ILE A 524 -21.46 11.36 -4.41
C ILE A 524 -22.74 12.16 -4.63
N LEU A 525 -23.86 11.68 -4.10
CA LEU A 525 -25.17 12.29 -4.28
C LEU A 525 -25.32 13.55 -3.42
N THR A 526 -24.87 13.50 -2.16
CA THR A 526 -24.97 14.65 -1.25
C THR A 526 -24.04 15.79 -1.66
N LYS A 527 -22.79 15.48 -2.07
CA LYS A 527 -21.87 16.48 -2.64
C LYS A 527 -22.41 17.05 -3.95
N ALA A 528 -23.04 16.25 -4.82
CA ALA A 528 -23.63 16.76 -6.05
C ALA A 528 -24.65 17.88 -5.81
N LEU A 529 -25.47 17.76 -4.76
CA LEU A 529 -26.42 18.80 -4.36
C LEU A 529 -25.73 20.02 -3.73
N ARG A 530 -24.90 19.79 -2.70
CA ARG A 530 -24.22 20.85 -1.96
C ARG A 530 -23.32 21.69 -2.87
N ASN A 531 -22.56 21.04 -3.75
CA ASN A 531 -21.67 21.73 -4.68
C ASN A 531 -22.43 22.53 -5.73
N ALA A 532 -23.61 22.06 -6.18
CA ALA A 532 -24.45 22.85 -7.08
C ALA A 532 -24.92 24.17 -6.42
N GLN A 533 -25.23 24.15 -5.12
CA GLN A 533 -25.56 25.35 -4.35
C GLN A 533 -24.34 26.27 -4.21
N LEU A 534 -23.18 25.71 -3.84
CA LEU A 534 -21.93 26.47 -3.71
C LEU A 534 -21.50 27.13 -5.03
N GLU A 535 -21.59 26.42 -6.16
CA GLU A 535 -21.29 26.98 -7.47
C GLU A 535 -22.25 28.11 -7.84
N ALA A 536 -23.56 27.95 -7.57
CA ALA A 536 -24.54 28.99 -7.83
C ALA A 536 -24.33 30.25 -6.97
N GLU A 537 -23.95 30.08 -5.69
CA GLU A 537 -23.60 31.20 -4.82
C GLU A 537 -22.32 31.90 -5.28
N HIS A 538 -21.30 31.14 -5.66
CA HIS A 538 -20.05 31.68 -6.17
C HIS A 538 -20.26 32.42 -7.49
N GLU A 539 -21.02 31.87 -8.44
CA GLU A 539 -21.36 32.56 -9.69
C GLU A 539 -22.09 33.89 -9.43
N LYS A 540 -22.99 33.95 -8.43
CA LYS A 540 -23.63 35.21 -8.01
C LYS A 540 -22.66 36.20 -7.39
N LYS A 541 -21.70 35.75 -6.57
CA LYS A 541 -20.67 36.62 -5.98
C LYS A 541 -19.75 37.20 -7.05
N VAL A 542 -19.23 36.35 -7.93
CA VAL A 542 -18.38 36.76 -9.06
C VAL A 542 -19.10 37.74 -9.97
N ALA A 543 -20.38 37.50 -10.30
CA ALA A 543 -21.16 38.43 -11.13
C ALA A 543 -21.29 39.83 -10.48
N LYS A 544 -21.49 39.91 -9.16
CA LYS A 544 -21.53 41.18 -8.43
C LYS A 544 -20.17 41.89 -8.40
N GLU A 545 -19.09 41.14 -8.18
CA GLU A 545 -17.72 41.65 -8.20
C GLU A 545 -17.34 42.18 -9.59
N GLU A 546 -17.70 41.45 -10.66
CA GLU A 546 -17.51 41.87 -12.06
C GLU A 546 -18.33 43.12 -12.42
N GLU A 547 -19.55 43.28 -11.90
CA GLU A 547 -20.36 44.50 -12.07
C GLU A 547 -19.72 45.71 -11.39
N SER A 548 -19.00 45.51 -10.28
CA SER A 548 -18.34 46.56 -9.52
C SER A 548 -16.94 46.95 -10.02
N ASN A 549 -16.37 46.23 -10.99
CA ASN A 549 -14.98 46.40 -11.42
C ASN A 549 -14.77 47.66 -12.31
N PRO A 550 -13.96 48.65 -11.89
CA PRO A 550 -13.74 49.90 -12.63
C PRO A 550 -12.93 49.75 -13.93
N PHE A 551 -12.30 48.60 -14.18
CA PHE A 551 -11.50 48.32 -15.39
C PHE A 551 -12.28 47.63 -16.51
N ARG A 552 -13.62 47.56 -16.41
CA ARG A 552 -14.46 46.95 -17.44
C ARG A 552 -14.48 47.80 -18.72
N LYS A 553 -13.59 47.51 -19.68
CA LYS A 553 -13.76 48.00 -21.06
C LYS A 553 -15.09 47.49 -21.61
N GLN A 554 -15.92 48.38 -22.16
CA GLN A 554 -17.16 47.98 -22.86
C GLN A 554 -16.79 47.10 -24.05
N LEU A 555 -17.37 45.89 -24.10
CA LEU A 555 -17.24 44.98 -25.23
C LEU A 555 -17.53 45.71 -26.54
N GLY A 556 -16.64 45.53 -27.54
CA GLY A 556 -16.80 46.13 -28.85
C GLY A 556 -18.07 45.61 -29.56
N LEU A 557 -18.57 46.36 -30.54
CA LEU A 557 -19.77 45.99 -31.31
C LEU A 557 -19.65 44.57 -31.92
N GLY A 558 -18.47 44.22 -32.44
CA GLY A 558 -18.20 42.87 -32.97
C GLY A 558 -18.26 41.75 -31.92
N GLU A 559 -17.82 42.02 -30.69
CA GLU A 559 -17.86 41.03 -29.60
C GLU A 559 -19.25 40.89 -28.99
N LYS A 560 -20.00 41.99 -28.91
CA LYS A 560 -21.43 41.96 -28.55
C LYS A 560 -22.23 41.17 -29.59
N LEU A 561 -21.93 41.38 -30.88
CA LEU A 561 -22.54 40.63 -31.97
C LEU A 561 -22.16 39.15 -31.92
N GLN A 562 -20.89 38.83 -31.65
CA GLN A 562 -20.43 37.45 -31.47
C GLN A 562 -21.10 36.78 -30.27
N MET A 563 -21.21 37.47 -29.12
CA MET A 563 -21.92 36.99 -27.93
C MET A 563 -23.42 36.74 -28.21
N GLN A 564 -24.08 37.64 -28.95
CA GLN A 564 -25.47 37.46 -29.38
C GLN A 564 -25.62 36.31 -30.39
N LEU A 565 -24.70 36.20 -31.35
CA LEU A 565 -24.69 35.09 -32.30
C LEU A 565 -24.45 33.76 -31.57
N THR A 566 -23.57 33.71 -30.56
CA THR A 566 -23.34 32.51 -29.75
C THR A 566 -24.51 32.18 -28.84
N SER A 567 -25.23 33.16 -28.29
CA SER A 567 -26.43 32.90 -27.48
C SER A 567 -27.58 32.39 -28.34
N ILE A 568 -27.75 32.92 -29.55
CA ILE A 568 -28.70 32.43 -30.55
C ILE A 568 -28.28 31.02 -31.02
N LEU A 569 -26.99 30.77 -31.26
CA LEU A 569 -26.48 29.45 -31.64
C LEU A 569 -26.70 28.42 -30.52
N MET A 570 -26.41 28.76 -29.26
CA MET A 570 -26.67 27.93 -28.07
C MET A 570 -28.17 27.63 -27.89
N PHE A 571 -29.03 28.62 -28.14
CA PHE A 571 -30.48 28.48 -28.11
C PHE A 571 -31.00 27.55 -29.22
N MET A 572 -30.56 27.75 -30.47
CA MET A 572 -30.96 26.92 -31.63
C MET A 572 -30.49 25.46 -31.51
N VAL A 573 -29.43 25.23 -30.74
CA VAL A 573 -28.80 23.91 -30.54
C VAL A 573 -29.39 23.13 -29.35
N GLY A 574 -30.23 23.75 -28.51
CA GLY A 574 -30.80 23.08 -27.33
C GLY A 574 -29.84 22.96 -26.15
N ALA A 575 -28.78 23.80 -26.09
CA ALA A 575 -27.79 23.81 -25.02
C ALA A 575 -28.34 24.30 -23.65
N ASN A 576 -29.57 24.84 -23.62
CA ASN A 576 -30.24 25.31 -22.40
C ASN A 576 -31.18 24.28 -21.76
N ALA A 577 -31.23 23.04 -22.26
CA ALA A 577 -31.96 21.99 -21.55
C ALA A 577 -31.26 21.73 -20.19
N PRO A 578 -31.98 21.78 -19.05
CA PRO A 578 -31.40 21.47 -17.76
C PRO A 578 -30.82 20.04 -17.81
N PRO A 579 -29.66 19.80 -17.16
CA PRO A 579 -29.06 18.48 -17.18
C PRO A 579 -30.08 17.45 -16.66
N PRO A 580 -30.10 16.23 -17.21
CA PRO A 580 -30.96 15.18 -16.69
C PRO A 580 -30.44 14.81 -15.30
N LEU A 581 -31.04 15.40 -14.27
CA LEU A 581 -30.76 15.14 -12.86
C LEU A 581 -31.76 14.13 -12.32
N LEU A 582 -31.36 13.44 -11.25
CA LEU A 582 -32.27 12.62 -10.47
C LEU A 582 -33.42 13.48 -9.94
N SER A 583 -34.63 12.94 -9.93
CA SER A 583 -35.80 13.64 -9.38
C SER A 583 -35.54 14.06 -7.93
N MET A 584 -34.90 13.21 -7.13
CA MET A 584 -34.49 13.55 -5.76
C MET A 584 -33.57 14.76 -5.63
N LEU A 585 -32.66 14.97 -6.60
CA LEU A 585 -31.74 16.11 -6.61
C LEU A 585 -32.40 17.37 -7.18
N ARG A 586 -33.37 17.20 -8.09
CA ARG A 586 -34.13 18.31 -8.66
C ARG A 586 -35.14 18.88 -7.67
N ASP A 587 -35.81 18.00 -6.92
CA ASP A 587 -36.93 18.37 -6.04
C ASP A 587 -36.43 18.75 -4.62
N GLY A 588 -35.21 18.37 -4.25
CA GLY A 588 -34.61 18.65 -2.95
C GLY A 588 -34.00 20.04 -2.84
N ARG A 589 -34.71 20.99 -2.20
CA ARG A 589 -34.14 22.31 -1.84
C ARG A 589 -33.32 22.27 -0.55
N GLU A 590 -33.60 21.32 0.33
CA GLU A 590 -32.94 21.14 1.63
C GLU A 590 -32.09 19.87 1.65
N PRO A 591 -30.79 19.96 2.00
CA PRO A 591 -29.87 18.81 1.99
C PRO A 591 -30.29 17.66 2.91
N GLU A 592 -30.85 17.95 4.09
CA GLU A 592 -31.26 16.94 5.08
C GLU A 592 -32.40 16.04 4.55
N ALA A 593 -33.42 16.64 3.92
CA ALA A 593 -34.53 15.90 3.31
C ALA A 593 -34.06 14.99 2.15
N VAL A 594 -33.00 15.36 1.44
CA VAL A 594 -32.41 14.54 0.37
C VAL A 594 -31.62 13.38 0.94
N GLU A 595 -30.89 13.58 2.04
CA GLU A 595 -30.16 12.50 2.73
C GLU A 595 -31.10 11.40 3.23
N ASP A 596 -32.27 11.77 3.76
CA ASP A 596 -33.30 10.81 4.17
C ASP A 596 -33.89 10.05 2.99
N ARG A 597 -34.17 10.73 1.87
CA ARG A 597 -34.61 10.08 0.63
C ARG A 597 -33.58 9.10 0.08
N ILE A 598 -32.30 9.49 0.07
CA ILE A 598 -31.20 8.62 -0.35
C ILE A 598 -31.14 7.37 0.55
N ARG A 599 -31.25 7.55 1.88
CA ARG A 599 -31.24 6.43 2.83
C ARG A 599 -32.43 5.50 2.62
N GLY A 600 -33.63 6.04 2.41
CA GLY A 600 -34.84 5.26 2.11
C GLY A 600 -34.70 4.46 0.81
N ALA A 601 -34.20 5.08 -0.25
CA ALA A 601 -33.96 4.44 -1.53
C ALA A 601 -32.91 3.31 -1.46
N LEU A 602 -31.79 3.57 -0.77
CA LEU A 602 -30.74 2.56 -0.54
C LEU A 602 -31.26 1.39 0.30
N SER A 603 -32.09 1.67 1.31
CA SER A 603 -32.74 0.63 2.12
C SER A 603 -33.66 -0.26 1.29
N GLU A 604 -34.42 0.29 0.34
CA GLU A 604 -35.25 -0.53 -0.57
C GLU A 604 -34.39 -1.39 -1.51
N LEU A 605 -33.29 -0.86 -2.05
CA LEU A 605 -32.37 -1.65 -2.88
C LEU A 605 -31.68 -2.77 -2.09
N GLU A 606 -31.32 -2.50 -0.83
CA GLU A 606 -30.71 -3.48 0.08
C GLU A 606 -31.70 -4.58 0.47
N LYS A 607 -32.95 -4.24 0.79
CA LYS A 607 -34.02 -5.22 1.09
C LYS A 607 -34.19 -6.22 -0.05
N MET A 608 -34.05 -5.77 -1.30
CA MET A 608 -34.13 -6.59 -2.52
C MET A 608 -32.79 -7.29 -2.88
N SER A 609 -31.75 -7.08 -2.07
CA SER A 609 -30.39 -7.59 -2.26
C SER A 609 -29.74 -7.15 -3.59
N LEU A 610 -30.15 -6.01 -4.15
CA LEU A 610 -29.58 -5.45 -5.38
C LEU A 610 -28.28 -4.68 -5.13
N VAL A 611 -28.12 -4.17 -3.91
CA VAL A 611 -26.89 -3.53 -3.39
C VAL A 611 -26.59 -4.13 -2.01
N TYR A 612 -25.32 -4.10 -1.62
CA TYR A 612 -24.84 -4.54 -0.32
C TYR A 612 -24.13 -3.38 0.38
N TYR A 613 -24.46 -3.13 1.64
CA TYR A 613 -23.77 -2.13 2.46
C TYR A 613 -22.50 -2.72 3.09
N ASN A 614 -21.41 -1.97 3.05
CA ASN A 614 -20.17 -2.31 3.73
C ASN A 614 -19.98 -1.35 4.93
N GLU A 615 -20.11 -1.89 6.14
CA GLU A 615 -19.98 -1.13 7.39
C GLU A 615 -18.60 -0.49 7.57
N HIS A 616 -17.53 -1.13 7.08
CA HIS A 616 -16.16 -0.65 7.30
C HIS A 616 -15.83 0.56 6.42
N SER A 617 -16.29 0.56 5.17
CA SER A 617 -16.03 1.65 4.21
C SER A 617 -17.19 2.64 4.12
N GLN A 618 -18.32 2.37 4.78
CA GLN A 618 -19.57 3.12 4.67
C GLN A 618 -20.03 3.32 3.21
N THR A 619 -19.71 2.36 2.35
CA THR A 619 -20.01 2.39 0.91
C THR A 619 -20.89 1.21 0.51
N TYR A 620 -21.57 1.33 -0.64
CA TYR A 620 -22.35 0.24 -1.21
C TYR A 620 -21.57 -0.47 -2.31
N THR A 621 -21.91 -1.72 -2.56
CA THR A 621 -21.35 -2.52 -3.66
C THR A 621 -22.47 -3.28 -4.37
N MET A 622 -22.37 -3.39 -5.69
CA MET A 622 -23.25 -4.22 -6.50
C MET A 622 -22.55 -5.51 -6.90
N HIS A 623 -23.27 -6.64 -6.81
CA HIS A 623 -22.76 -7.89 -7.35
C HIS A 623 -22.52 -7.75 -8.88
N PRO A 624 -21.40 -8.25 -9.45
CA PRO A 624 -21.06 -8.03 -10.86
C PRO A 624 -22.16 -8.43 -11.85
N VAL A 625 -22.89 -9.51 -11.56
CA VAL A 625 -24.01 -9.97 -12.40
C VAL A 625 -25.23 -9.05 -12.30
N VAL A 626 -25.52 -8.50 -11.11
CA VAL A 626 -26.60 -7.51 -10.92
C VAL A 626 -26.22 -6.20 -11.61
N HIS A 627 -24.98 -5.73 -11.45
CA HIS A 627 -24.47 -4.53 -12.09
C HIS A 627 -24.55 -4.60 -13.63
N LYS A 628 -24.12 -5.74 -14.21
CA LYS A 628 -24.25 -5.99 -15.66
C LYS A 628 -25.71 -6.03 -16.08
N TRP A 629 -26.57 -6.76 -15.35
CA TRP A 629 -27.99 -6.87 -15.68
C TRP A 629 -28.71 -5.52 -15.59
N ALA A 630 -28.51 -4.73 -14.54
CA ALA A 630 -29.18 -3.44 -14.36
C ALA A 630 -28.85 -2.47 -15.51
N ARG A 631 -27.60 -2.52 -15.99
CA ARG A 631 -27.14 -1.73 -17.14
C ARG A 631 -27.66 -2.27 -18.47
N ASP A 632 -27.56 -3.57 -18.68
CA ASP A 632 -27.88 -4.25 -19.93
C ASP A 632 -29.29 -4.83 -19.97
N ARG A 633 -30.18 -4.34 -19.09
CA ARG A 633 -31.50 -4.91 -18.81
C ARG A 633 -32.26 -5.20 -20.12
N PRO A 634 -32.88 -6.39 -20.27
CA PRO A 634 -33.50 -6.82 -21.52
C PRO A 634 -34.46 -5.77 -22.12
N ARG A 635 -35.37 -5.25 -21.30
CA ARG A 635 -36.39 -4.26 -21.66
C ARG A 635 -35.85 -2.83 -21.82
N MET A 636 -34.60 -2.54 -21.44
CA MET A 636 -34.03 -1.20 -21.55
C MET A 636 -33.49 -0.93 -22.96
N LYS A 637 -34.10 0.03 -23.68
CA LYS A 637 -33.62 0.43 -25.02
C LYS A 637 -32.27 1.15 -24.93
N LEU A 638 -31.45 1.07 -25.99
CA LEU A 638 -30.13 1.71 -26.07
C LEU A 638 -30.16 3.22 -25.73
N ARG A 639 -31.22 3.93 -26.13
CA ARG A 639 -31.42 5.35 -25.80
C ARG A 639 -31.55 5.60 -24.28
N TYR A 640 -32.19 4.70 -23.54
CA TYR A 640 -32.31 4.80 -22.09
C TYR A 640 -31.00 4.46 -21.39
N GLN A 641 -30.24 3.49 -21.91
CA GLN A 641 -28.88 3.22 -21.43
C GLN A 641 -27.98 4.44 -21.60
N ALA A 642 -28.03 5.09 -22.77
CA ALA A 642 -27.28 6.32 -23.03
C ALA A 642 -27.72 7.47 -22.11
N LEU A 643 -29.03 7.62 -21.87
CA LEU A 643 -29.58 8.63 -20.95
C LEU A 643 -29.05 8.42 -19.53
N TRP A 644 -29.13 7.21 -18.98
CA TRP A 644 -28.68 6.93 -17.61
C TRP A 644 -27.16 7.02 -17.45
N ALA A 645 -26.39 6.67 -18.49
CA ALA A 645 -24.95 6.94 -18.51
C ALA A 645 -24.64 8.45 -18.47
N ASP A 646 -25.48 9.25 -19.13
CA ASP A 646 -25.37 10.72 -19.10
C ASP A 646 -25.77 11.28 -17.73
N VAL A 647 -26.88 10.81 -17.14
CA VAL A 647 -27.30 11.17 -15.77
C VAL A 647 -26.19 10.84 -14.76
N ALA A 648 -25.64 9.63 -14.79
CA ALA A 648 -24.55 9.22 -13.91
C ALA A 648 -23.30 10.10 -14.06
N SER A 649 -22.98 10.52 -15.29
CA SER A 649 -21.88 11.46 -15.52
C SER A 649 -22.16 12.84 -14.96
N HIS A 650 -23.40 13.34 -15.07
CA HIS A 650 -23.79 14.62 -14.49
C HIS A 650 -23.77 14.59 -12.97
N VAL A 651 -24.19 13.49 -12.35
CA VAL A 651 -24.10 13.29 -10.89
C VAL A 651 -22.63 13.33 -10.43
N LEU A 652 -21.74 12.57 -11.07
CA LEU A 652 -20.30 12.62 -10.78
C LEU A 652 -19.70 14.01 -11.01
N SER A 653 -20.08 14.66 -12.11
CA SER A 653 -19.61 16.01 -12.42
C SER A 653 -20.13 17.04 -11.43
N ALA A 654 -21.34 16.91 -10.93
CA ALA A 654 -21.90 17.83 -9.95
C ALA A 654 -21.19 17.68 -8.60
N SER A 655 -20.71 16.48 -8.27
CA SER A 655 -20.00 16.22 -7.01
C SER A 655 -18.54 16.72 -6.98
N ILE A 656 -18.03 17.25 -8.09
CA ILE A 656 -16.67 17.82 -8.22
C ILE A 656 -16.77 19.34 -8.31
N LEU A 657 -15.90 20.07 -7.60
CA LEU A 657 -15.77 21.52 -7.70
C LEU A 657 -14.56 21.90 -8.57
N LEU A 658 -14.66 23.02 -9.29
CA LEU A 658 -13.52 23.62 -9.98
C LEU A 658 -12.90 24.73 -9.11
N PRO A 659 -11.57 24.90 -9.15
CA PRO A 659 -10.90 26.01 -8.48
C PRO A 659 -11.54 27.37 -8.84
N PRO A 660 -11.65 28.30 -7.87
CA PRO A 660 -11.04 28.27 -6.53
C PRO A 660 -11.79 27.44 -5.49
N LEU A 661 -12.95 26.85 -5.83
CA LEU A 661 -13.71 26.00 -4.92
C LEU A 661 -13.10 24.59 -4.87
N GLY A 662 -13.14 23.95 -3.70
CA GLY A 662 -12.76 22.54 -3.55
C GLY A 662 -11.27 22.24 -3.76
N THR A 663 -10.39 23.14 -3.31
CA THR A 663 -8.92 23.01 -3.37
C THR A 663 -8.32 22.37 -2.12
N GLY A 664 -9.15 21.86 -1.21
CA GLY A 664 -8.69 21.22 0.03
C GLY A 664 -8.15 19.81 -0.19
N THR A 665 -7.30 19.34 0.74
CA THR A 665 -6.74 17.98 0.72
C THR A 665 -7.81 16.89 0.79
N GLU A 666 -8.92 17.14 1.49
CA GLU A 666 -10.07 16.23 1.53
C GLU A 666 -10.75 16.07 0.16
N ASP A 667 -10.80 17.14 -0.64
CA ASP A 667 -11.38 17.11 -1.98
C ASP A 667 -10.48 16.34 -2.95
N GLU A 668 -9.17 16.48 -2.85
CA GLU A 668 -8.21 15.67 -3.63
C GLU A 668 -8.35 14.17 -3.33
N LEU A 669 -8.45 13.80 -2.05
CA LEU A 669 -8.67 12.40 -1.64
C LEU A 669 -10.02 11.87 -2.15
N TYR A 670 -11.06 12.69 -2.08
CA TYR A 670 -12.38 12.36 -2.61
C TYR A 670 -12.34 12.18 -4.14
N HIS A 671 -11.69 13.08 -4.87
CA HIS A 671 -11.54 13.01 -6.33
C HIS A 671 -10.79 11.75 -6.77
N ALA A 672 -9.74 11.36 -6.04
CA ALA A 672 -9.04 10.10 -6.30
C ALA A 672 -9.96 8.87 -6.19
N GLY A 673 -10.92 8.90 -5.25
CA GLY A 673 -11.96 7.87 -5.12
C GLY A 673 -12.95 7.85 -6.29
N LEU A 674 -13.16 8.97 -6.98
CA LEU A 674 -14.08 9.06 -8.12
C LEU A 674 -13.52 8.53 -9.44
N LEU A 675 -12.20 8.51 -9.60
CA LEU A 675 -11.51 8.12 -10.84
C LEU A 675 -12.05 6.80 -11.45
N PRO A 676 -12.31 5.72 -10.70
CA PRO A 676 -12.84 4.48 -11.25
C PRO A 676 -14.25 4.64 -11.82
N HIS A 677 -15.09 5.43 -11.15
CA HIS A 677 -16.45 5.71 -11.61
C HIS A 677 -16.45 6.58 -12.87
N ILE A 678 -15.56 7.57 -12.95
CA ILE A 678 -15.35 8.43 -14.13
C ILE A 678 -14.89 7.60 -15.32
N ASP A 679 -13.85 6.78 -15.15
CA ASP A 679 -13.35 5.90 -16.22
C ASP A 679 -14.44 4.94 -16.71
N HIS A 680 -15.18 4.34 -15.78
CA HIS A 680 -16.24 3.40 -16.10
C HIS A 680 -17.36 4.06 -16.92
N VAL A 681 -17.93 5.18 -16.45
CA VAL A 681 -19.03 5.84 -17.16
C VAL A 681 -18.59 6.39 -18.52
N ARG A 682 -17.39 6.94 -18.63
CA ARG A 682 -16.84 7.45 -19.90
C ARG A 682 -16.65 6.33 -20.93
N ALA A 683 -16.16 5.17 -20.52
CA ALA A 683 -16.01 4.03 -21.41
C ALA A 683 -17.36 3.57 -22.01
N TYR A 684 -18.43 3.56 -21.21
CA TYR A 684 -19.76 3.23 -21.71
C TYR A 684 -20.35 4.32 -22.61
N ARG A 685 -20.16 5.59 -22.27
CA ARG A 685 -20.59 6.70 -23.14
C ARG A 685 -19.93 6.64 -24.52
N ALA A 686 -18.63 6.34 -24.58
CA ALA A 686 -17.91 6.14 -25.84
C ALA A 686 -18.49 4.95 -26.63
N LYS A 687 -18.76 3.81 -25.97
CA LYS A 687 -19.40 2.63 -26.58
C LYS A 687 -20.79 2.95 -27.14
N PHE A 688 -21.59 3.75 -26.43
CA PHE A 688 -22.92 4.15 -26.90
C PHE A 688 -22.85 5.15 -28.05
N GLY A 689 -21.93 6.13 -28.00
CA GLY A 689 -21.66 7.06 -29.09
C GLY A 689 -21.36 6.32 -30.40
N ALA A 690 -20.39 5.39 -30.38
CA ALA A 690 -20.05 4.59 -31.56
C ALA A 690 -21.23 3.76 -32.11
N LYS A 691 -22.08 3.23 -31.23
CA LYS A 691 -23.30 2.48 -31.62
C LYS A 691 -24.42 3.38 -32.19
N VAL A 692 -24.48 4.65 -31.77
CA VAL A 692 -25.41 5.64 -32.31
C VAL A 692 -24.91 6.12 -33.67
N ASP A 693 -23.62 6.39 -33.80
CA ASP A 693 -22.99 6.85 -35.05
C ASP A 693 -23.09 5.80 -36.15
N SER A 694 -22.82 4.53 -35.84
CA SER A 694 -22.98 3.40 -36.78
C SER A 694 -24.42 3.16 -37.25
N LYS A 695 -25.43 3.62 -36.49
CA LYS A 695 -26.85 3.51 -36.86
C LYS A 695 -27.41 4.76 -37.53
N SER A 696 -26.71 5.89 -37.42
CA SER A 696 -27.10 7.15 -38.05
C SER A 696 -26.70 7.15 -39.52
N LYS A 697 -27.61 6.74 -40.42
CA LYS A 697 -27.44 6.81 -41.89
C LYS A 697 -27.40 8.24 -42.46
N ARG A 698 -27.22 9.29 -41.66
CA ARG A 698 -27.07 10.68 -42.14
C ARG A 698 -25.61 10.97 -42.50
N SER A 699 -25.15 10.31 -43.55
CA SER A 699 -23.76 10.33 -44.03
C SER A 699 -23.38 11.57 -44.86
N TRP A 700 -24.26 12.57 -45.00
CA TRP A 700 -24.00 13.76 -45.84
C TRP A 700 -23.52 15.00 -45.06
N LEU A 701 -23.60 14.99 -43.72
CA LEU A 701 -23.30 16.18 -42.93
C LEU A 701 -21.78 16.38 -42.82
N PRO A 702 -21.26 17.62 -42.99
CA PRO A 702 -19.85 17.94 -42.78
C PRO A 702 -19.34 17.51 -41.40
N GLN A 703 -18.05 17.19 -41.27
CA GLN A 703 -17.42 16.70 -40.03
C GLN A 703 -17.73 17.56 -38.79
N PHE A 704 -17.79 18.89 -38.95
CA PHE A 704 -18.09 19.84 -37.88
C PHE A 704 -19.56 19.82 -37.39
N MET A 705 -20.49 19.26 -38.19
CA MET A 705 -21.88 18.99 -37.77
C MET A 705 -22.08 17.57 -37.23
N LYS A 706 -21.10 16.66 -37.38
CA LYS A 706 -21.15 15.30 -36.83
C LYS A 706 -20.83 15.26 -35.33
N THR A 707 -20.01 16.20 -34.85
CA THR A 707 -19.83 16.41 -33.42
C THR A 707 -21.12 17.03 -32.88
N PRO A 708 -21.86 16.39 -31.95
CA PRO A 708 -23.00 17.05 -31.33
C PRO A 708 -22.48 18.37 -30.75
N PRO A 709 -23.10 19.50 -31.12
CA PRO A 709 -22.62 20.81 -30.74
C PRO A 709 -22.46 20.88 -29.22
N VAL A 710 -21.31 21.39 -28.79
CA VAL A 710 -20.83 21.17 -27.43
C VAL A 710 -21.71 21.95 -26.45
N ASN A 711 -22.56 21.23 -25.71
CA ASN A 711 -23.37 21.80 -24.63
C ASN A 711 -22.45 22.32 -23.50
N SER A 712 -22.74 23.50 -22.95
CA SER A 712 -22.06 24.09 -21.79
C SER A 712 -21.86 23.09 -20.63
N ASN A 713 -22.87 22.25 -20.36
CA ASN A 713 -22.79 21.21 -19.32
C ASN A 713 -21.71 20.16 -19.63
N ARG A 714 -21.53 19.80 -20.90
CA ARG A 714 -20.51 18.84 -21.33
C ARG A 714 -19.11 19.45 -21.25
N VAL A 715 -18.95 20.74 -21.55
CA VAL A 715 -17.68 21.46 -21.36
C VAL A 715 -17.30 21.47 -19.87
N ARG A 716 -18.24 21.87 -19.01
CA ARG A 716 -18.03 21.91 -17.55
C ARG A 716 -17.68 20.54 -16.99
N MET A 717 -18.39 19.50 -17.40
CA MET A 717 -18.10 18.12 -17.02
C MET A 717 -16.71 17.67 -17.46
N SER A 718 -16.32 17.99 -18.69
CA SER A 718 -15.00 17.63 -19.23
C SER A 718 -13.88 18.32 -18.45
N ALA A 719 -14.06 19.61 -18.09
CA ALA A 719 -13.11 20.34 -17.25
C ALA A 719 -12.99 19.71 -15.85
N LYS A 720 -14.11 19.34 -15.23
CA LYS A 720 -14.13 18.69 -13.91
C LYS A 720 -13.48 17.29 -13.93
N PHE A 721 -13.74 16.49 -14.95
CA PHE A 721 -13.05 15.21 -15.10
C PHE A 721 -11.56 15.39 -15.40
N ALA A 722 -11.18 16.39 -16.19
CA ALA A 722 -9.77 16.69 -16.44
C ALA A 722 -9.02 17.06 -15.15
N LEU A 723 -9.66 17.82 -14.25
CA LEU A 723 -9.11 18.11 -12.92
C LEU A 723 -8.83 16.83 -12.13
N VAL A 724 -9.78 15.89 -12.08
CA VAL A 724 -9.59 14.61 -11.37
C VAL A 724 -8.45 13.80 -11.99
N TYR A 725 -8.35 13.73 -13.33
CA TYR A 725 -7.23 13.06 -13.99
C TYR A 725 -5.89 13.72 -13.67
N ALA A 726 -5.83 15.05 -13.72
CA ALA A 726 -4.61 15.81 -13.40
C ALA A 726 -4.16 15.58 -11.95
N GLN A 727 -5.08 15.63 -10.98
CA GLN A 727 -4.81 15.35 -9.57
C GLN A 727 -4.36 13.90 -9.33
N CYS A 728 -4.82 12.96 -10.16
CA CYS A 728 -4.39 11.57 -10.12
C CYS A 728 -3.12 11.27 -10.95
N GLY A 729 -2.51 12.28 -11.59
CA GLY A 729 -1.30 12.15 -12.41
C GLY A 729 -1.51 11.62 -13.84
N ASP A 730 -2.75 11.46 -14.31
CA ASP A 730 -3.06 11.05 -15.69
C ASP A 730 -3.13 12.30 -16.60
N PHE A 731 -1.99 12.95 -16.79
CA PHE A 731 -1.88 14.21 -17.53
C PHE A 731 -2.29 14.09 -19.00
N LEU A 732 -2.16 12.91 -19.60
CA LEU A 732 -2.54 12.67 -20.98
C LEU A 732 -4.06 12.71 -21.17
N LYS A 733 -4.84 12.04 -20.30
CA LYS A 733 -6.31 12.13 -20.37
C LYS A 733 -6.81 13.52 -19.98
N ALA A 734 -6.13 14.18 -19.04
CA ALA A 734 -6.43 15.56 -18.67
C ALA A 734 -6.20 16.52 -19.86
N GLU A 735 -5.07 16.39 -20.57
CA GLU A 735 -4.75 17.14 -21.79
C GLU A 735 -5.85 16.97 -22.85
N GLN A 736 -6.24 15.73 -23.16
CA GLN A 736 -7.27 15.46 -24.18
C GLN A 736 -8.59 16.18 -23.87
N LEU A 737 -9.04 16.09 -22.61
CA LEU A 737 -10.27 16.76 -22.17
C LEU A 737 -10.13 18.29 -22.17
N LEU A 738 -8.99 18.82 -21.72
CA LEU A 738 -8.74 20.27 -21.70
C LEU A 738 -8.59 20.84 -23.11
N ALA A 739 -8.04 20.10 -24.06
CA ALA A 739 -7.99 20.49 -25.47
C ALA A 739 -9.41 20.64 -26.05
N GLU A 740 -10.31 19.70 -25.76
CA GLU A 740 -11.73 19.81 -26.16
C GLU A 740 -12.41 21.02 -25.49
N VAL A 741 -12.17 21.21 -24.19
CA VAL A 741 -12.73 22.32 -23.40
C VAL A 741 -12.25 23.67 -23.92
N THR A 742 -10.95 23.83 -24.17
CA THR A 742 -10.38 25.07 -24.66
C THR A 742 -10.88 25.40 -26.06
N ALA A 743 -10.92 24.43 -26.98
CA ALA A 743 -11.47 24.63 -28.32
C ALA A 743 -12.93 25.10 -28.27
N ALA A 744 -13.76 24.46 -27.42
CA ALA A 744 -15.15 24.88 -27.23
C ALA A 744 -15.25 26.29 -26.63
N LEU A 745 -14.54 26.58 -25.53
CA LEU A 745 -14.60 27.89 -24.87
C LEU A 745 -14.06 29.01 -25.76
N THR A 746 -13.01 28.77 -26.53
CA THR A 746 -12.50 29.75 -27.52
C THR A 746 -13.54 30.02 -28.61
N LEU A 747 -14.25 28.99 -29.09
CA LEU A 747 -15.31 29.15 -30.09
C LEU A 747 -16.51 29.95 -29.55
N TYR A 748 -16.96 29.65 -28.32
CA TYR A 748 -18.20 30.22 -27.76
C TYR A 748 -18.02 31.51 -26.96
N LEU A 749 -16.95 31.64 -26.19
CA LEU A 749 -16.71 32.79 -25.30
C LEU A 749 -15.59 33.70 -25.81
N GLY A 750 -14.86 33.27 -26.85
CA GLY A 750 -13.67 33.94 -27.34
C GLY A 750 -12.44 33.75 -26.43
N PRO A 751 -11.24 34.13 -26.92
CA PRO A 751 -9.99 34.00 -26.17
C PRO A 751 -9.88 34.95 -24.96
N ARG A 752 -10.67 36.04 -24.94
CA ARG A 752 -10.64 37.06 -23.88
C ARG A 752 -11.38 36.64 -22.61
N SER A 753 -12.28 35.67 -22.69
CA SER A 753 -13.08 35.24 -21.54
C SER A 753 -12.19 34.70 -20.42
N PRO A 754 -12.40 35.10 -19.14
CA PRO A 754 -11.69 34.54 -18.00
C PRO A 754 -11.75 33.01 -17.95
N ARG A 755 -12.91 32.41 -18.32
CA ARG A 755 -13.09 30.95 -18.38
C ARG A 755 -12.22 30.30 -19.45
N THR A 756 -12.13 30.91 -20.63
CA THR A 756 -11.25 30.43 -21.72
C THR A 756 -9.78 30.50 -21.30
N ARG A 757 -9.34 31.62 -20.74
CA ARG A 757 -7.95 31.81 -20.27
C ARG A 757 -7.58 30.85 -19.14
N ALA A 758 -8.49 30.57 -18.22
CA ALA A 758 -8.29 29.57 -17.16
C ALA A 758 -8.12 28.16 -17.73
N ALA A 759 -8.97 27.75 -18.68
CA ALA A 759 -8.86 26.46 -19.34
C ALA A 759 -7.56 26.32 -20.16
N GLN A 760 -7.14 27.38 -20.86
CA GLN A 760 -5.88 27.40 -21.60
C GLN A 760 -4.66 27.36 -20.67
N THR A 761 -4.73 28.05 -19.53
CA THR A 761 -3.69 27.97 -18.48
C THR A 761 -3.57 26.54 -17.94
N ALA A 762 -4.69 25.88 -17.68
CA ALA A 762 -4.71 24.48 -17.23
C ALA A 762 -4.13 23.53 -18.31
N LEU A 763 -4.47 23.74 -19.59
CA LEU A 763 -3.89 22.98 -20.70
C LEU A 763 -2.37 23.19 -20.81
N ALA A 764 -1.90 24.43 -20.68
CA ALA A 764 -0.46 24.74 -20.66
C ALA A 764 0.26 24.07 -19.49
N ALA A 765 -0.38 23.96 -18.33
CA ALA A 765 0.15 23.20 -17.20
C ALA A 765 0.26 21.70 -17.55
N MET A 766 -0.71 21.11 -18.26
CA MET A 766 -0.61 19.70 -18.68
C MET A 766 0.55 19.47 -19.66
N TYR A 767 0.79 20.40 -20.59
CA TYR A 767 1.98 20.36 -21.44
C TYR A 767 3.27 20.47 -20.63
N TRP A 768 3.30 21.35 -19.64
CA TRP A 768 4.45 21.54 -18.76
C TRP A 768 4.77 20.26 -17.95
N GLU A 769 3.77 19.64 -17.33
CA GLU A 769 3.94 18.38 -16.56
C GLU A 769 4.42 17.22 -17.44
N GLN A 770 4.08 17.22 -18.74
CA GLN A 770 4.57 16.22 -19.70
C GLN A 770 5.92 16.57 -20.33
N GLY A 771 6.52 17.71 -19.98
CA GLY A 771 7.78 18.18 -20.57
C GLY A 771 7.64 18.72 -22.01
N LYS A 772 6.42 18.92 -22.52
CA LYS A 772 6.10 19.57 -23.81
C LYS A 772 6.26 21.09 -23.69
N LEU A 773 7.50 21.53 -23.42
CA LEU A 773 7.79 22.91 -23.03
C LEU A 773 7.57 23.95 -24.13
N ASN A 774 7.63 23.57 -25.41
CA ASN A 774 7.38 24.49 -26.52
C ASN A 774 5.89 24.81 -26.62
N GLU A 775 5.04 23.80 -26.57
CA GLU A 775 3.59 23.91 -26.58
C GLU A 775 3.08 24.69 -25.35
N ALA A 776 3.66 24.43 -24.18
CA ALA A 776 3.38 25.21 -22.98
C ALA A 776 3.78 26.69 -23.14
N LEU A 777 4.97 26.97 -23.69
CA LEU A 777 5.47 28.33 -23.88
C LEU A 777 4.61 29.12 -24.88
N ASP A 778 4.28 28.52 -26.03
CA ASP A 778 3.50 29.17 -27.08
C ASP A 778 2.10 29.51 -26.58
N LEU A 779 1.46 28.59 -25.86
CA LEU A 779 0.15 28.82 -25.27
C LEU A 779 0.20 29.88 -24.17
N GLN A 780 1.18 29.83 -23.26
CA GLN A 780 1.36 30.83 -22.21
C GLN A 780 1.65 32.23 -22.78
N ARG A 781 2.45 32.33 -23.84
CA ARG A 781 2.71 33.60 -24.55
C ARG A 781 1.42 34.14 -25.15
N SER A 782 0.64 33.31 -25.84
CA SER A 782 -0.67 33.71 -26.38
C SER A 782 -1.62 34.22 -25.30
N ILE A 783 -1.65 33.56 -24.13
CA ILE A 783 -2.46 34.00 -22.98
C ILE A 783 -1.95 35.35 -22.46
N ALA A 784 -0.66 35.49 -22.21
CA ALA A 784 -0.05 36.74 -21.73
C ALA A 784 -0.33 37.93 -22.67
N THR A 785 -0.16 37.75 -23.99
CA THR A 785 -0.48 38.79 -24.98
C THR A 785 -1.98 39.14 -24.95
N THR A 786 -2.86 38.14 -24.89
CA THR A 786 -4.30 38.38 -24.78
C THR A 786 -4.68 39.15 -23.52
N CYS A 787 -4.05 38.81 -22.38
CA CYS A 787 -4.24 39.53 -21.12
C CYS A 787 -3.71 40.96 -21.20
N GLU A 788 -2.52 41.18 -21.75
CA GLU A 788 -1.91 42.50 -21.87
C GLU A 788 -2.73 43.42 -22.77
N ASP A 789 -3.17 42.94 -23.94
CA ASP A 789 -3.99 43.72 -24.88
C ASP A 789 -5.35 44.12 -24.28
N TYR A 790 -5.96 43.22 -23.49
CA TYR A 790 -7.32 43.40 -22.98
C TYR A 790 -7.37 44.10 -21.62
N LEU A 791 -6.58 43.62 -20.65
CA LEU A 791 -6.58 44.08 -19.25
C LEU A 791 -5.47 45.09 -18.94
N GLY A 792 -4.47 45.21 -19.80
CA GLY A 792 -3.27 46.00 -19.56
C GLY A 792 -2.17 45.21 -18.84
N ARG A 793 -0.94 45.74 -18.92
CA ARG A 793 0.28 45.09 -18.41
C ARG A 793 0.32 44.96 -16.88
N GLU A 794 -0.24 45.92 -16.16
CA GLU A 794 -0.23 45.94 -14.68
C GLU A 794 -1.40 45.17 -14.05
N ASN A 795 -2.29 44.56 -14.84
CA ASN A 795 -3.39 43.78 -14.28
C ASN A 795 -2.87 42.48 -13.61
N PRO A 796 -3.38 42.10 -12.42
CA PRO A 796 -2.98 40.87 -11.73
C PRO A 796 -3.05 39.60 -12.60
N ASP A 797 -4.06 39.45 -13.45
CA ASP A 797 -4.18 38.30 -14.35
C ASP A 797 -3.07 38.28 -15.42
N THR A 798 -2.71 39.45 -15.94
CA THR A 798 -1.60 39.59 -16.90
C THR A 798 -0.29 39.22 -16.23
N LEU A 799 -0.05 39.74 -15.02
CA LEU A 799 1.16 39.44 -14.25
C LEU A 799 1.26 37.95 -13.89
N ARG A 800 0.16 37.28 -13.52
CA ARG A 800 0.14 35.82 -13.32
C ARG A 800 0.46 35.05 -14.61
N ALA A 801 -0.08 35.47 -15.76
CA ALA A 801 0.25 34.84 -17.04
C ALA A 801 1.74 35.01 -17.39
N LEU A 802 2.30 36.21 -17.17
CA LEU A 802 3.73 36.49 -17.35
C LEU A 802 4.61 35.70 -16.37
N LEU A 803 4.16 35.47 -15.13
CA LEU A 803 4.85 34.62 -14.16
C LEU A 803 4.98 33.18 -14.65
N LYS A 804 3.89 32.59 -15.17
CA LYS A 804 3.92 31.24 -15.75
C LYS A 804 4.83 31.18 -16.98
N LEU A 805 4.77 32.20 -17.85
CA LEU A 805 5.68 32.33 -18.99
C LEU A 805 7.16 32.41 -18.55
N SER A 806 7.49 33.21 -17.54
CA SER A 806 8.84 33.32 -16.97
C SER A 806 9.35 31.98 -16.44
N THR A 807 8.48 31.23 -15.74
CA THR A 807 8.79 29.90 -15.21
C THR A 807 9.10 28.90 -16.34
N THR A 808 8.36 28.93 -17.44
CA THR A 808 8.63 28.07 -18.60
C THR A 808 9.88 28.49 -19.36
N LEU A 809 10.14 29.81 -19.49
CA LEU A 809 11.41 30.31 -20.05
C LEU A 809 12.62 29.82 -19.26
N TRP A 810 12.51 29.82 -17.92
CA TRP A 810 13.54 29.26 -17.05
C TRP A 810 13.74 27.76 -17.31
N GLN A 811 12.67 26.98 -17.46
CA GLN A 811 12.77 25.54 -17.76
C GLN A 811 13.40 25.26 -19.14
N GLN A 812 13.20 26.15 -20.12
CA GLN A 812 13.86 26.08 -21.42
C GLN A 812 15.34 26.52 -21.41
N GLY A 813 15.88 26.93 -20.25
CA GLY A 813 17.26 27.44 -20.14
C GLY A 813 17.44 28.91 -20.57
N LYS A 814 16.35 29.64 -20.85
CA LYS A 814 16.39 31.05 -21.27
C LYS A 814 16.47 32.00 -20.07
N TYR A 815 17.48 31.84 -19.21
CA TYR A 815 17.56 32.49 -17.90
C TYR A 815 17.59 34.01 -17.94
N SER A 816 18.27 34.65 -18.89
CA SER A 816 18.29 36.12 -19.00
C SER A 816 16.90 36.69 -19.31
N ALA A 817 16.14 36.02 -20.17
CA ALA A 817 14.77 36.42 -20.48
C ALA A 817 13.84 36.19 -19.27
N ALA A 818 14.00 35.05 -18.58
CA ALA A 818 13.28 34.76 -17.35
C ALA A 818 13.60 35.77 -16.22
N ARG A 819 14.87 36.19 -16.07
CA ARG A 819 15.28 37.17 -15.04
C ARG A 819 14.60 38.52 -15.29
N LYS A 820 14.72 39.03 -16.52
CA LYS A 820 14.10 40.30 -16.92
C LYS A 820 12.58 40.27 -16.68
N LEU A 821 11.90 39.23 -17.18
CA LEU A 821 10.45 39.11 -17.03
C LEU A 821 10.04 38.89 -15.56
N GLY A 822 10.82 38.11 -14.80
CA GLY A 822 10.58 37.84 -13.38
C GLY A 822 10.69 39.11 -12.53
N MET A 823 11.70 39.95 -12.77
CA MET A 823 11.84 41.25 -12.11
C MET A 823 10.64 42.15 -12.40
N GLU A 824 10.27 42.30 -13.68
CA GLU A 824 9.10 43.09 -14.07
C GLU A 824 7.80 42.60 -13.39
N VAL A 825 7.63 41.28 -13.27
CA VAL A 825 6.46 40.67 -12.62
C VAL A 825 6.46 40.89 -11.11
N VAL A 826 7.60 40.71 -10.43
CA VAL A 826 7.71 40.95 -8.98
C VAL A 826 7.43 42.42 -8.65
N ASP A 827 7.99 43.35 -9.41
CA ASP A 827 7.75 44.78 -9.23
C ASP A 827 6.28 45.15 -9.49
N GLY A 828 5.68 44.58 -10.54
CA GLY A 828 4.27 44.77 -10.86
C GLY A 828 3.34 44.24 -9.75
N LEU A 829 3.54 42.99 -9.33
CA LEU A 829 2.71 42.37 -8.28
C LEU A 829 2.90 43.06 -6.93
N THR A 830 4.13 43.50 -6.61
CA THR A 830 4.41 44.26 -5.40
C THR A 830 3.65 45.60 -5.38
N ARG A 831 3.61 46.32 -6.51
CA ARG A 831 2.86 47.59 -6.62
C ARG A 831 1.34 47.40 -6.54
N VAL A 832 0.81 46.31 -7.11
CA VAL A 832 -0.64 46.12 -7.28
C VAL A 832 -1.29 45.34 -6.14
N LEU A 833 -0.62 44.29 -5.64
CA LEU A 833 -1.15 43.38 -4.61
C LEU A 833 -0.41 43.50 -3.27
N GLY A 834 0.73 44.18 -3.23
CA GLY A 834 1.59 44.29 -2.06
C GLY A 834 2.60 43.15 -1.92
N THR A 835 3.55 43.32 -1.01
CA THR A 835 4.68 42.41 -0.78
C THR A 835 4.29 41.06 -0.16
N LYS A 836 3.20 41.03 0.64
CA LYS A 836 2.75 39.82 1.35
C LYS A 836 1.73 38.98 0.57
N HIS A 837 1.30 39.41 -0.62
CA HIS A 837 0.34 38.63 -1.39
C HIS A 837 0.96 37.33 -1.92
N VAL A 838 0.19 36.24 -1.93
CA VAL A 838 0.67 34.90 -2.32
C VAL A 838 1.30 34.89 -3.72
N ASP A 839 0.67 35.54 -4.69
CA ASP A 839 1.23 35.69 -6.05
C ASP A 839 2.58 36.43 -6.06
N THR A 840 2.74 37.48 -5.24
CA THR A 840 3.99 38.24 -5.12
C THR A 840 5.10 37.38 -4.51
N LEU A 841 4.76 36.59 -3.48
CA LEU A 841 5.69 35.68 -2.82
C LEU A 841 6.10 34.53 -3.75
N GLU A 842 5.17 33.94 -4.52
CA GLU A 842 5.49 32.93 -5.54
C GLU A 842 6.43 33.51 -6.61
N ALA A 843 6.13 34.73 -7.09
CA ALA A 843 6.98 35.43 -8.06
C ALA A 843 8.38 35.70 -7.50
N THR A 844 8.46 36.14 -6.23
CA THR A 844 9.73 36.42 -5.53
C THR A 844 10.59 35.16 -5.40
N ASN A 845 9.98 34.04 -4.99
CA ASN A 845 10.66 32.75 -4.95
C ASN A 845 11.14 32.31 -6.35
N ASN A 846 10.30 32.44 -7.38
CA ASN A 846 10.68 32.08 -8.75
C ASN A 846 11.79 32.98 -9.32
N LEU A 847 11.80 34.27 -8.96
CA LEU A 847 12.89 35.18 -9.29
C LEU A 847 14.18 34.75 -8.59
N GLY A 848 14.15 34.42 -7.30
CA GLY A 848 15.32 33.88 -6.58
C GLY A 848 15.93 32.67 -7.28
N ARG A 849 15.10 31.72 -7.73
CA ARG A 849 15.54 30.54 -8.52
C ARG A 849 16.18 30.92 -9.84
N THR A 850 15.80 32.05 -10.41
CA THR A 850 16.33 32.55 -11.68
C THR A 850 17.64 33.28 -11.49
N VAL A 851 17.71 34.16 -10.48
CA VAL A 851 18.92 34.90 -10.11
C VAL A 851 20.04 33.95 -9.70
N MET A 852 19.73 32.94 -8.90
CA MET A 852 20.70 31.92 -8.45
C MET A 852 21.43 31.24 -9.63
N LYS A 853 20.86 31.18 -10.84
CA LYS A 853 21.49 30.54 -12.02
C LYS A 853 22.75 31.23 -12.51
N PHE A 854 22.87 32.54 -12.30
CA PHE A 854 24.02 33.31 -12.78
C PHE A 854 25.28 33.03 -11.94
N GLY A 855 25.09 32.61 -10.68
CA GLY A 855 26.11 31.97 -9.85
C GLY A 855 27.23 32.89 -9.35
N GLN A 856 27.15 34.20 -9.62
CA GLN A 856 28.08 35.15 -9.01
C GLN A 856 27.74 35.29 -7.51
N GLN A 857 28.72 35.65 -6.70
CA GLN A 857 28.53 35.77 -5.25
C GLN A 857 27.40 36.77 -4.90
N GLU A 858 27.32 37.88 -5.64
CA GLU A 858 26.23 38.86 -5.51
C GLU A 858 24.86 38.26 -5.86
N ASP A 859 24.76 37.48 -6.94
CA ASP A 859 23.52 36.81 -7.35
C ASP A 859 23.09 35.73 -6.31
N ILE A 860 24.05 35.02 -5.70
CA ILE A 860 23.76 34.01 -4.67
C ILE A 860 23.17 34.68 -3.41
N LEU A 861 23.74 35.82 -3.00
CA LEU A 861 23.24 36.59 -1.86
C LEU A 861 21.87 37.22 -2.17
N GLU A 862 21.68 37.78 -3.37
CA GLU A 862 20.38 38.30 -3.83
C GLU A 862 19.31 37.19 -3.80
N ALA A 863 19.63 36.00 -4.32
CA ALA A 863 18.73 34.86 -4.29
C ALA A 863 18.38 34.44 -2.85
N PHE A 864 19.36 34.43 -1.94
CA PHE A 864 19.13 34.13 -0.52
C PHE A 864 18.14 35.11 0.13
N GLU A 865 18.28 36.41 -0.13
CA GLU A 865 17.34 37.41 0.35
C GLU A 865 15.94 37.21 -0.22
N LEU A 866 15.82 36.96 -1.52
CA LEU A 866 14.54 36.71 -2.19
C LEU A 866 13.83 35.48 -1.60
N PHE A 867 14.57 34.37 -1.41
CA PHE A 867 14.04 33.16 -0.81
C PHE A 867 13.63 33.35 0.64
N SER A 868 14.44 34.07 1.43
CA SER A 868 14.14 34.37 2.83
C SER A 868 12.83 35.16 2.95
N LYS A 869 12.68 36.23 2.15
CA LYS A 869 11.44 37.02 2.09
C LYS A 869 10.22 36.19 1.68
N ALA A 870 10.38 35.31 0.69
CA ALA A 870 9.31 34.44 0.24
C ALA A 870 8.89 33.43 1.33
N VAL A 871 9.85 32.78 2.00
CA VAL A 871 9.58 31.81 3.07
C VAL A 871 8.92 32.47 4.27
N GLU A 872 9.41 33.62 4.71
CA GLU A 872 8.82 34.39 5.81
C GLU A 872 7.37 34.78 5.50
N GLY A 873 7.14 35.41 4.34
CA GLY A 873 5.79 35.82 3.93
C GLY A 873 4.84 34.63 3.72
N MET A 874 5.31 33.51 3.15
CA MET A 874 4.47 32.32 2.97
C MET A 874 4.16 31.61 4.30
N ASN A 875 5.11 31.57 5.23
CA ASN A 875 4.87 31.07 6.59
C ASN A 875 3.77 31.88 7.29
N GLU A 876 3.82 33.21 7.20
CA GLU A 876 2.83 34.10 7.82
C GLU A 876 1.43 33.96 7.16
N THR A 877 1.36 33.83 5.84
CA THR A 877 0.10 33.88 5.09
C THR A 877 -0.58 32.53 4.90
N LEU A 878 0.20 31.48 4.63
CA LEU A 878 -0.29 30.14 4.27
C LEU A 878 -0.01 29.10 5.36
N GLY A 879 0.89 29.40 6.29
CA GLY A 879 1.40 28.47 7.28
C GLY A 879 2.57 27.62 6.79
N HIS A 880 3.32 27.06 7.75
CA HIS A 880 4.57 26.33 7.54
C HIS A 880 4.44 25.02 6.73
N GLU A 881 3.29 24.35 6.81
CA GLU A 881 3.03 23.07 6.12
C GLU A 881 2.47 23.23 4.70
N HIS A 882 2.15 24.45 4.25
CA HIS A 882 1.55 24.66 2.93
C HIS A 882 2.53 24.31 1.81
N LEU A 883 2.06 23.74 0.69
CA LEU A 883 2.93 23.23 -0.38
C LEU A 883 3.85 24.32 -0.95
N LEU A 884 3.32 25.52 -1.20
CA LEU A 884 4.13 26.66 -1.65
C LEU A 884 5.22 27.04 -0.63
N THR A 885 4.89 27.04 0.66
CA THR A 885 5.84 27.31 1.75
C THR A 885 6.94 26.25 1.80
N THR A 886 6.57 24.97 1.72
CA THR A 886 7.56 23.87 1.70
C THR A 886 8.48 23.97 0.49
N TYR A 887 7.96 24.35 -0.67
CA TYR A 887 8.75 24.54 -1.88
C TYR A 887 9.72 25.74 -1.76
N ALA A 888 9.28 26.85 -1.17
CA ALA A 888 10.15 27.99 -0.90
C ALA A 888 11.27 27.64 0.10
N LYS A 889 10.95 26.87 1.16
CA LYS A 889 11.94 26.36 2.12
C LYS A 889 13.02 25.49 1.47
N GLU A 890 12.65 24.64 0.52
CA GLU A 890 13.63 23.84 -0.23
C GLU A 890 14.57 24.73 -1.06
N ASN A 891 14.06 25.76 -1.73
CA ASN A 891 14.91 26.68 -2.48
C ASN A 891 15.86 27.46 -1.56
N LEU A 892 15.38 27.88 -0.38
CA LEU A 892 16.20 28.52 0.65
C LEU A 892 17.30 27.59 1.18
N ALA A 893 16.96 26.32 1.42
CA ALA A 893 17.93 25.30 1.84
C ALA A 893 19.03 25.09 0.78
N ARG A 894 18.64 25.09 -0.50
CA ARG A 894 19.59 24.93 -1.61
C ARG A 894 20.55 26.10 -1.77
N VAL A 895 20.08 27.34 -1.69
CA VAL A 895 20.98 28.50 -1.74
C VAL A 895 21.89 28.55 -0.51
N SER A 896 21.40 28.08 0.66
CA SER A 896 22.22 27.97 1.88
C SER A 896 23.39 26.99 1.70
N CYS A 897 23.20 25.94 0.91
CA CYS A 897 24.29 25.03 0.52
C CYS A 897 25.36 25.71 -0.34
N LEU A 898 24.99 26.72 -1.13
CA LEU A 898 25.93 27.50 -1.94
C LEU A 898 26.77 28.45 -1.09
N ILE A 899 26.16 29.04 -0.06
CA ILE A 899 26.85 29.94 0.87
C ILE A 899 27.82 29.14 1.75
N GLY A 900 27.42 27.93 2.17
CA GLY A 900 28.30 26.99 2.88
C GLY A 900 28.57 27.36 4.35
N GLU A 901 27.91 28.38 4.89
CA GLU A 901 27.99 28.72 6.32
C GLU A 901 27.30 27.65 7.17
N GLN A 902 28.02 27.15 8.18
CA GLN A 902 27.55 26.03 9.01
C GLN A 902 26.18 26.29 9.68
N ALA A 903 25.95 27.53 10.12
CA ALA A 903 24.68 27.91 10.74
C ALA A 903 23.50 27.82 9.75
N LEU A 904 23.70 28.28 8.51
CA LEU A 904 22.71 28.19 7.44
C LEU A 904 22.45 26.75 7.02
N LEU A 905 23.51 25.93 6.93
CA LEU A 905 23.38 24.50 6.60
C LEU A 905 22.57 23.72 7.66
N ASN A 906 22.77 24.03 8.94
CA ASN A 906 21.98 23.41 10.01
C ASN A 906 20.49 23.81 9.92
N HIS A 907 20.21 25.08 9.62
CA HIS A 907 18.84 25.55 9.43
C HIS A 907 18.20 24.95 8.16
N ALA A 908 18.96 24.82 7.08
CA ALA A 908 18.55 24.13 5.85
C ALA A 908 18.21 22.66 6.12
N LEU A 909 18.96 21.97 6.98
CA LEU A 909 18.66 20.59 7.36
C LEU A 909 17.31 20.50 8.09
N GLN A 910 17.07 21.38 9.06
CA GLN A 910 15.78 21.44 9.77
C GLN A 910 14.60 21.65 8.81
N PHE A 911 14.73 22.59 7.87
CA PHE A 911 13.70 22.81 6.85
C PHE A 911 13.47 21.59 5.98
N THR A 912 14.53 20.96 5.46
CA THR A 912 14.36 19.79 4.60
C THR A 912 13.80 18.57 5.34
N GLU A 913 14.14 18.38 6.62
CA GLU A 913 13.53 17.36 7.49
C GLU A 913 12.02 17.60 7.67
N GLU A 914 11.63 18.83 7.99
CA GLU A 914 10.23 19.25 8.13
C GLU A 914 9.46 19.02 6.82
N VAL A 915 10.04 19.42 5.68
CA VAL A 915 9.42 19.26 4.36
C VAL A 915 9.25 17.77 4.01
N VAL A 916 10.28 16.94 4.21
CA VAL A 916 10.21 15.51 3.96
C VAL A 916 9.17 14.85 4.87
N ALA A 917 9.11 15.21 6.14
CA ALA A 917 8.10 14.69 7.08
C ALA A 917 6.68 15.08 6.66
N THR A 918 6.46 16.36 6.36
CA THR A 918 5.17 16.91 5.93
C THR A 918 4.68 16.24 4.64
N ARG A 919 5.57 16.11 3.63
CA ARG A 919 5.21 15.49 2.35
C ARG A 919 5.00 13.99 2.48
N LYS A 920 5.80 13.27 3.29
CA LYS A 920 5.56 11.85 3.58
C LYS A 920 4.20 11.63 4.23
N ALA A 921 3.80 12.50 5.16
CA ALA A 921 2.51 12.41 5.84
C ALA A 921 1.33 12.71 4.90
N ARG A 922 1.44 13.74 4.05
CA ARG A 922 0.35 14.17 3.16
C ARG A 922 0.22 13.36 1.87
N MET A 923 1.34 13.09 1.20
CA MET A 923 1.37 12.52 -0.16
C MET A 923 1.85 11.07 -0.22
N GLY A 924 2.51 10.57 0.83
CA GLY A 924 3.23 9.29 0.78
C GLY A 924 4.72 9.48 0.48
N LYS A 925 5.48 8.39 0.54
CA LYS A 925 6.96 8.41 0.48
C LYS A 925 7.53 8.23 -0.92
N GLU A 926 6.73 7.72 -1.85
CA GLU A 926 7.07 7.48 -3.25
C GLU A 926 6.44 8.53 -4.19
N ALA A 927 5.68 9.49 -3.65
CA ALA A 927 5.21 10.66 -4.40
C ALA A 927 6.38 11.44 -5.00
N PRO A 928 6.31 11.87 -6.28
CA PRO A 928 7.43 12.55 -6.94
C PRO A 928 7.99 13.75 -6.16
N TRP A 929 7.11 14.55 -5.54
CA TRP A 929 7.49 15.70 -4.71
C TRP A 929 8.14 15.32 -3.38
N THR A 930 7.78 14.18 -2.80
CA THR A 930 8.45 13.65 -1.60
C THR A 930 9.83 13.12 -1.93
N LEU A 931 9.98 12.42 -3.06
CA LEU A 931 11.26 11.91 -3.55
C LEU A 931 12.22 13.05 -3.90
N MET A 932 11.71 14.11 -4.52
CA MET A 932 12.47 15.33 -4.77
C MET A 932 12.95 15.98 -3.45
N ALA A 933 12.08 16.05 -2.44
CA ALA A 933 12.45 16.57 -1.12
C ALA A 933 13.53 15.72 -0.44
N MET A 934 13.46 14.40 -0.56
CA MET A 934 14.51 13.49 -0.08
C MET A 934 15.83 13.71 -0.81
N GLY A 935 15.79 13.96 -2.13
CA GLY A 935 16.95 14.40 -2.90
C GLY A 935 17.54 15.70 -2.37
N ASN A 936 16.71 16.74 -2.21
CA ASN A 936 17.13 18.04 -1.67
C ASN A 936 17.70 17.93 -0.25
N MET A 937 17.18 17.03 0.59
CA MET A 937 17.74 16.75 1.91
C MET A 937 19.11 16.05 1.81
N ALA A 938 19.27 15.09 0.89
CA ALA A 938 20.55 14.42 0.66
C ALA A 938 21.64 15.41 0.23
N VAL A 939 21.27 16.43 -0.55
CA VAL A 939 22.13 17.56 -0.90
C VAL A 939 22.61 18.33 0.32
N VAL A 940 21.71 18.73 1.21
CA VAL A 940 22.08 19.44 2.45
C VAL A 940 22.98 18.58 3.33
N LEU A 941 22.67 17.28 3.45
CA LEU A 941 23.50 16.33 4.20
C LEU A 941 24.91 16.21 3.61
N GLY A 942 25.04 16.18 2.28
CA GLY A 942 26.33 16.20 1.58
C GLY A 942 27.12 17.48 1.88
N ALA A 943 26.48 18.65 1.83
CA ALA A 943 27.10 19.93 2.18
C ALA A 943 27.56 20.01 3.65
N LEU A 944 26.85 19.33 4.56
CA LEU A 944 27.24 19.17 5.97
C LEU A 944 28.35 18.13 6.19
N GLY A 945 28.85 17.47 5.13
CA GLY A 945 29.83 16.39 5.22
C GLY A 945 29.26 15.05 5.71
N GLN A 946 27.94 14.92 5.88
CA GLN A 946 27.26 13.69 6.31
C GLN A 946 26.97 12.76 5.11
N VAL A 947 28.01 12.49 4.31
CA VAL A 947 27.89 11.88 2.97
C VAL A 947 27.28 10.48 3.01
N GLN A 948 27.58 9.67 4.03
CA GLN A 948 27.00 8.31 4.13
C GLN A 948 25.50 8.33 4.44
N LYS A 949 25.01 9.34 5.19
CA LYS A 949 23.57 9.50 5.42
C LYS A 949 22.87 9.98 4.14
N ALA A 950 23.50 10.90 3.41
CA ALA A 950 23.02 11.36 2.11
C ALA A 950 22.90 10.21 1.10
N GLU A 951 23.93 9.35 1.00
CA GLU A 951 23.92 8.19 0.11
C GLU A 951 22.78 7.22 0.43
N ARG A 952 22.60 6.87 1.71
CA ARG A 952 21.49 5.98 2.12
C ARG A 952 20.13 6.58 1.76
N LEU A 953 19.94 7.87 2.05
CA LEU A 953 18.70 8.57 1.77
C LEU A 953 18.37 8.60 0.27
N ILE A 954 19.36 8.85 -0.59
CA ILE A 954 19.14 8.90 -2.04
C ILE A 954 18.97 7.51 -2.64
N LEU A 955 19.67 6.48 -2.14
CA LEU A 955 19.45 5.09 -2.57
C LEU A 955 18.03 4.61 -2.23
N ASP A 956 17.54 4.96 -1.04
CA ASP A 956 16.15 4.67 -0.65
C ASP A 956 15.16 5.38 -1.59
N ALA A 957 15.39 6.65 -1.90
CA ALA A 957 14.55 7.43 -2.82
C ALA A 957 14.59 6.86 -4.26
N LEU A 958 15.77 6.49 -4.77
CA LEU A 958 15.94 5.93 -6.11
C LEU A 958 15.32 4.55 -6.24
N GLY A 959 15.55 3.66 -5.27
CA GLY A 959 14.95 2.33 -5.27
C GLY A 959 13.43 2.40 -5.24
N ILE A 960 12.86 3.44 -4.62
CA ILE A 960 11.44 3.74 -4.72
C ILE A 960 11.07 4.24 -6.13
N ALA A 961 11.75 5.27 -6.62
CA ALA A 961 11.42 5.96 -7.86
C ALA A 961 11.49 5.04 -9.10
N GLU A 962 12.48 4.16 -9.16
CA GLU A 962 12.70 3.22 -10.27
C GLU A 962 11.65 2.10 -10.34
N ARG A 963 11.02 1.74 -9.20
CA ARG A 963 9.95 0.73 -9.15
C ARG A 963 8.57 1.30 -9.49
N ASN A 964 8.43 2.62 -9.54
CA ASN A 964 7.18 3.30 -9.81
C ASN A 964 6.91 3.35 -11.33
N ASP A 965 5.89 2.62 -11.80
CA ASP A 965 5.48 2.54 -13.20
C ASP A 965 5.18 3.90 -13.85
N ASN A 966 4.79 4.92 -13.07
CA ASN A 966 4.45 6.26 -13.59
C ASN A 966 5.68 7.16 -13.77
N ILE A 967 6.78 6.86 -13.09
CA ILE A 967 8.03 7.62 -13.14
C ILE A 967 8.93 6.90 -14.15
N GLY A 968 9.30 5.65 -13.88
CA GLY A 968 10.21 4.87 -14.72
C GLY A 968 11.68 5.30 -14.63
N ALA A 969 12.60 4.42 -15.01
CA ALA A 969 14.04 4.64 -14.83
C ALA A 969 14.62 5.83 -15.62
N SER A 970 13.98 6.19 -16.73
CA SER A 970 14.37 7.32 -17.59
C SER A 970 13.72 8.65 -17.18
N HIS A 971 12.93 8.68 -16.10
CA HIS A 971 12.29 9.91 -15.63
C HIS A 971 13.32 10.95 -15.23
N ILE A 972 13.00 12.21 -15.51
CA ILE A 972 13.82 13.37 -15.17
C ILE A 972 14.22 13.45 -13.69
N GLY A 973 13.33 13.04 -12.79
CA GLY A 973 13.56 13.01 -11.34
C GLY A 973 14.44 11.84 -10.88
N VAL A 974 14.36 10.68 -11.55
CA VAL A 974 15.23 9.53 -11.27
C VAL A 974 16.65 9.83 -11.71
N LEU A 975 16.81 10.37 -12.92
CA LEU A 975 18.10 10.79 -13.45
C LEU A 975 18.75 11.87 -12.55
N PHE A 976 17.96 12.78 -11.99
CA PHE A 976 18.43 13.74 -11.01
C PHE A 976 18.90 13.09 -9.70
N GLY A 977 18.13 12.13 -9.17
CA GLY A 977 18.55 11.38 -7.98
C GLY A 977 19.84 10.58 -8.22
N LYS A 978 20.00 9.97 -9.40
CA LYS A 978 21.23 9.27 -9.82
C LYS A 978 22.42 10.23 -9.88
N GLN A 979 22.20 11.47 -10.32
CA GLN A 979 23.24 12.49 -10.31
C GLN A 979 23.66 12.85 -8.87
N ILE A 980 22.71 13.06 -7.95
CA ILE A 980 23.01 13.32 -6.53
C ILE A 980 23.82 12.14 -5.94
N LEU A 981 23.42 10.90 -6.23
CA LEU A 981 24.17 9.72 -5.82
C LEU A 981 25.60 9.74 -6.37
N ALA A 982 25.78 10.00 -7.66
CA ALA A 982 27.09 10.07 -8.29
C ALA A 982 28.00 11.11 -7.64
N THR A 983 27.45 12.26 -7.25
CA THR A 983 28.14 13.28 -6.48
C THR A 983 28.58 12.78 -5.10
N MET A 984 27.68 12.12 -4.34
CA MET A 984 28.03 11.53 -3.03
C MET A 984 29.14 10.47 -3.16
N LEU A 985 29.18 9.74 -4.29
CA LEU A 985 30.22 8.77 -4.60
C LEU A 985 31.57 9.45 -4.91
N ILE A 986 31.59 10.58 -5.62
CA ILE A 986 32.81 11.38 -5.85
C ILE A 986 33.39 11.87 -4.52
N GLN A 987 32.53 12.36 -3.61
CA GLN A 987 32.96 12.82 -2.27
C GLN A 987 33.54 11.68 -1.41
N GLN A 988 33.14 10.44 -1.66
CA GLN A 988 33.67 9.23 -1.02
C GLN A 988 34.81 8.55 -1.80
N GLU A 989 35.33 9.20 -2.84
CA GLU A 989 36.42 8.68 -3.69
C GLU A 989 36.06 7.39 -4.46
N ARG A 990 34.77 7.07 -4.58
CA ARG A 990 34.22 5.94 -5.35
C ARG A 990 33.98 6.32 -6.82
N TYR A 991 35.04 6.76 -7.49
CA TYR A 991 34.94 7.41 -8.80
C TYR A 991 34.44 6.49 -9.93
N ASP A 992 34.79 5.19 -9.92
CA ASP A 992 34.37 4.28 -10.99
C ASP A 992 32.86 4.02 -11.00
N GLU A 993 32.24 3.93 -9.81
CA GLU A 993 30.79 3.80 -9.67
C GLU A 993 30.08 5.08 -10.11
N SER A 994 30.58 6.24 -9.66
CA SER A 994 30.07 7.54 -10.08
C SER A 994 30.12 7.72 -11.61
N ARG A 995 31.25 7.41 -12.24
CA ARG A 995 31.44 7.48 -13.69
C ARG A 995 30.41 6.65 -14.44
N LYS A 996 30.18 5.40 -14.02
CA LYS A 996 29.18 4.51 -14.67
C LYS A 996 27.79 5.13 -14.64
N ILE A 997 27.38 5.64 -13.47
CA ILE A 997 26.09 6.29 -13.28
C ILE A 997 25.98 7.54 -14.16
N LEU A 998 26.99 8.42 -14.14
CA LEU A 998 26.96 9.68 -14.91
C LEU A 998 26.90 9.45 -16.42
N VAL A 999 27.67 8.48 -16.94
CA VAL A 999 27.65 8.13 -18.37
C VAL A 999 26.27 7.59 -18.79
N GLU A 1000 25.65 6.74 -17.96
CA GLU A 1000 24.29 6.26 -18.20
C GLU A 1000 23.28 7.41 -18.18
N VAL A 1001 23.35 8.28 -17.16
CA VAL A 1001 22.46 9.44 -17.03
C VAL A 1001 22.57 10.37 -18.25
N ILE A 1002 23.79 10.71 -18.69
CA ILE A 1002 24.01 11.56 -19.86
C ILE A 1002 23.45 10.92 -21.14
N LYS A 1003 23.61 9.59 -21.29
CA LYS A 1003 23.07 8.83 -22.43
C LYS A 1003 21.54 8.86 -22.44
N GLU A 1004 20.89 8.61 -21.31
CA GLU A 1004 19.43 8.67 -21.20
C GLU A 1004 18.90 10.09 -21.44
N GLN A 1005 19.59 11.11 -20.91
CA GLN A 1005 19.24 12.51 -21.16
C GLN A 1005 19.34 12.88 -22.64
N LYS A 1006 20.30 12.31 -23.38
CA LYS A 1006 20.46 12.52 -24.83
C LYS A 1006 19.32 11.88 -25.65
N ASN A 1007 18.76 10.77 -25.18
CA ASN A 1007 17.73 10.01 -25.90
C ASN A 1007 16.29 10.52 -25.67
N MET A 1008 16.07 11.47 -24.76
CA MET A 1008 14.74 12.03 -24.50
C MET A 1008 14.25 12.89 -25.68
N SER A 1009 13.33 12.32 -26.49
CA SER A 1009 12.85 12.82 -27.79
C SER A 1009 12.07 14.15 -27.78
N SER A 1010 11.70 14.69 -26.61
CA SER A 1010 10.97 15.96 -26.48
C SER A 1010 11.87 17.20 -26.43
N ARG A 1011 13.20 17.03 -26.40
CA ARG A 1011 14.16 18.11 -26.19
C ARG A 1011 15.02 18.24 -27.44
N SER A 1012 14.54 19.04 -28.40
CA SER A 1012 15.17 19.19 -29.72
C SER A 1012 16.57 19.83 -29.75
N HIS A 1013 17.21 20.02 -28.59
CA HIS A 1013 18.55 20.60 -28.48
C HIS A 1013 19.46 19.70 -27.65
N ASP A 1014 20.61 19.35 -28.23
CA ASP A 1014 21.65 18.49 -27.64
C ASP A 1014 22.19 18.97 -26.28
N PHE A 1015 21.84 20.19 -25.83
CA PHE A 1015 22.44 20.86 -24.68
C PHE A 1015 21.41 21.32 -23.65
N HIS A 1016 20.42 20.47 -23.35
CA HIS A 1016 19.46 20.74 -22.27
C HIS A 1016 20.19 20.95 -20.92
N PRO A 1017 19.76 21.91 -20.07
CA PRO A 1017 20.38 22.21 -18.77
C PRO A 1017 20.75 21.00 -17.90
N ASP A 1018 19.84 20.03 -17.79
CA ASP A 1018 20.05 18.77 -17.07
C ASP A 1018 21.30 18.00 -17.49
N ARG A 1019 21.57 17.97 -18.79
CA ARG A 1019 22.73 17.28 -19.37
C ARG A 1019 24.01 18.01 -19.01
N LEU A 1020 23.98 19.34 -19.03
CA LEU A 1020 25.14 20.15 -18.72
C LEU A 1020 25.65 19.87 -17.31
N VAL A 1021 24.77 19.72 -16.31
CA VAL A 1021 25.22 19.39 -14.94
C VAL A 1021 25.83 18.00 -14.86
N SER A 1022 25.18 17.01 -15.46
CA SER A 1022 25.70 15.65 -15.46
C SER A 1022 27.06 15.57 -16.17
N THR A 1023 27.28 16.35 -17.24
CA THR A 1023 28.60 16.45 -17.90
C THR A 1023 29.66 17.14 -17.04
N ILE A 1024 29.28 18.14 -16.25
CA ILE A 1024 30.23 18.82 -15.35
C ILE A 1024 30.68 17.92 -14.21
N GLU A 1025 29.75 17.19 -13.59
CA GLU A 1025 30.09 16.19 -12.58
C GLU A 1025 30.95 15.06 -13.17
N LEU A 1026 30.76 14.72 -14.45
CA LEU A 1026 31.60 13.76 -15.16
C LEU A 1026 33.02 14.30 -15.39
N ALA A 1027 33.16 15.57 -15.81
CA ALA A 1027 34.47 16.22 -15.94
C ALA A 1027 35.20 16.23 -14.59
N ARG A 1028 34.51 16.63 -13.52
CA ARG A 1028 35.03 16.56 -12.15
C ARG A 1028 35.43 15.14 -11.75
N CYS A 1029 34.64 14.14 -12.10
CA CYS A 1029 34.96 12.73 -11.84
C CYS A 1029 36.26 12.31 -12.57
N TYR A 1030 36.44 12.70 -13.83
CA TYR A 1030 37.66 12.42 -14.59
C TYR A 1030 38.88 13.15 -14.07
N GLU A 1031 38.75 14.42 -13.68
CA GLU A 1031 39.80 15.19 -13.02
C GLU A 1031 40.28 14.49 -11.75
N ARG A 1032 39.35 14.07 -10.88
CA ARG A 1032 39.67 13.34 -9.64
C ARG A 1032 40.27 11.95 -9.87
N GLN A 1033 40.02 11.33 -11.03
CA GLN A 1033 40.67 10.08 -11.45
C GLN A 1033 42.06 10.30 -12.06
N GLY A 1034 42.51 11.54 -12.27
CA GLY A 1034 43.72 11.86 -13.02
C GLY A 1034 43.60 11.66 -14.54
N ARG A 1035 42.37 11.43 -15.04
CA ARG A 1035 42.05 11.28 -16.47
C ARG A 1035 41.86 12.66 -17.12
N LEU A 1036 42.90 13.48 -17.07
CA LEU A 1036 42.83 14.90 -17.46
C LEU A 1036 42.37 15.10 -18.90
N LYS A 1037 42.79 14.25 -19.83
CA LYS A 1037 42.37 14.33 -21.24
C LYS A 1037 40.85 14.15 -21.40
N ASP A 1038 40.29 13.12 -20.78
CA ASP A 1038 38.84 12.89 -20.83
C ASP A 1038 38.07 14.02 -20.14
N SER A 1039 38.62 14.61 -19.07
CA SER A 1039 38.03 15.78 -18.42
C SER A 1039 38.02 17.01 -19.33
N ILE A 1040 39.13 17.29 -20.02
CA ILE A 1040 39.24 18.38 -21.01
C ILE A 1040 38.23 18.19 -22.14
N ASP A 1041 38.13 16.99 -22.70
CA ASP A 1041 37.20 16.68 -23.79
C ASP A 1041 35.74 16.93 -23.36
N ILE A 1042 35.36 16.53 -22.14
CA ILE A 1042 34.04 16.81 -21.59
C ILE A 1042 33.85 18.31 -21.32
N CYS A 1043 34.85 19.00 -20.77
CA CYS A 1043 34.81 20.46 -20.58
C CYS A 1043 34.57 21.19 -21.91
N ASP A 1044 35.23 20.78 -22.99
CA ASP A 1044 35.03 21.33 -24.33
C ASP A 1044 33.60 21.14 -24.84
N GLU A 1045 33.06 19.94 -24.69
CA GLU A 1045 31.67 19.65 -25.03
C GLU A 1045 30.69 20.50 -24.19
N THR A 1046 30.91 20.58 -22.88
CA THR A 1046 30.06 21.35 -21.97
C THR A 1046 30.14 22.85 -22.25
N ILE A 1047 31.32 23.41 -22.52
CA ILE A 1047 31.51 24.82 -22.87
C ILE A 1047 30.77 25.14 -24.17
N GLN A 1048 30.96 24.32 -25.21
CA GLN A 1048 30.26 24.51 -26.49
C GLN A 1048 28.74 24.44 -26.30
N GLY A 1049 28.27 23.54 -25.43
CA GLY A 1049 26.86 23.43 -25.09
C GLY A 1049 26.31 24.64 -24.35
N MET A 1050 27.04 25.13 -23.35
CA MET A 1050 26.67 26.32 -22.59
C MET A 1050 26.68 27.57 -23.46
N GLU A 1051 27.65 27.76 -24.34
CA GLU A 1051 27.71 28.93 -25.23
C GLU A 1051 26.52 28.97 -26.22
N LYS A 1052 26.03 27.80 -26.65
CA LYS A 1052 24.82 27.68 -27.48
C LYS A 1052 23.54 27.94 -26.68
N ALA A 1053 23.48 27.52 -25.41
CA ALA A 1053 22.28 27.62 -24.56
C ALA A 1053 22.15 28.98 -23.85
N ALA A 1054 23.25 29.49 -23.32
CA ALA A 1054 23.37 30.74 -22.59
C ALA A 1054 24.42 31.60 -23.31
N LYS A 1055 23.96 32.59 -24.09
CA LYS A 1055 24.80 33.52 -24.86
C LYS A 1055 26.09 33.92 -24.09
N ASN A 1056 27.21 34.04 -24.81
CA ASN A 1056 28.56 34.38 -24.32
C ASN A 1056 28.58 35.25 -23.05
N GLY A 1057 29.26 34.78 -21.99
CA GLY A 1057 29.51 35.55 -20.77
C GLY A 1057 29.02 34.94 -19.44
N HIS A 1058 28.48 33.71 -19.45
CA HIS A 1058 28.08 33.03 -18.21
C HIS A 1058 29.30 32.77 -17.29
N HIS A 1059 29.20 33.08 -15.99
CA HIS A 1059 30.30 32.92 -15.03
C HIS A 1059 30.91 31.52 -15.03
N PHE A 1060 30.06 30.49 -15.08
CA PHE A 1060 30.49 29.10 -15.22
C PHE A 1060 31.26 28.71 -16.48
N ILE A 1061 31.00 29.37 -17.62
CA ILE A 1061 31.81 29.15 -18.82
C ILE A 1061 33.25 29.61 -18.55
N LYS A 1062 33.42 30.71 -17.79
CA LYS A 1062 34.73 31.20 -17.37
C LYS A 1062 35.44 30.21 -16.45
N ILE A 1063 34.75 29.70 -15.42
CA ILE A 1063 35.30 28.67 -14.50
C ILE A 1063 35.74 27.42 -15.26
N LEU A 1064 34.90 26.92 -16.18
CA LEU A 1064 35.24 25.73 -16.96
C LEU A 1064 36.40 25.97 -17.92
N LYS A 1065 36.50 27.15 -18.54
CA LYS A 1065 37.66 27.54 -19.37
C LYS A 1065 38.94 27.60 -18.55
N GLU A 1066 38.91 28.22 -17.38
CA GLU A 1066 40.07 28.29 -16.47
C GLU A 1066 40.49 26.90 -15.97
N ALA A 1067 39.54 26.05 -15.59
CA ALA A 1067 39.83 24.68 -15.17
C ALA A 1067 40.42 23.85 -16.32
N ARG A 1068 39.85 23.98 -17.52
CA ARG A 1068 40.33 23.34 -18.75
C ARG A 1068 41.77 23.77 -19.07
N GLU A 1069 42.07 25.07 -19.03
CA GLU A 1069 43.42 25.60 -19.27
C GLU A 1069 44.43 25.08 -18.24
N LYS A 1070 44.06 25.02 -16.95
CA LYS A 1070 44.90 24.41 -15.90
C LYS A 1070 45.17 22.93 -16.17
N MET A 1071 44.14 22.16 -16.55
CA MET A 1071 44.29 20.74 -16.90
C MET A 1071 45.21 20.55 -18.11
N GLU A 1072 45.11 21.40 -19.13
CA GLU A 1072 45.99 21.37 -20.31
C GLU A 1072 47.44 21.70 -19.97
N GLY A 1073 47.68 22.64 -19.04
CA GLY A 1073 49.02 22.93 -18.51
C GLY A 1073 49.63 21.71 -17.84
N LEU A 1074 48.90 21.10 -16.91
CA LEU A 1074 49.34 19.90 -16.19
C LEU A 1074 49.60 18.69 -17.12
N LEU A 1075 48.82 18.56 -18.20
CA LEU A 1075 49.03 17.52 -19.22
C LEU A 1075 50.34 17.74 -20.02
N LYS A 1076 50.75 18.99 -20.22
CA LYS A 1076 51.98 19.35 -20.95
C LYS A 1076 53.24 19.22 -20.09
N ASP A 1077 53.13 19.45 -18.78
CA ASP A 1077 54.27 19.47 -17.85
C ASP A 1077 54.75 18.07 -17.39
N GLY A 1078 54.07 16.99 -17.79
CA GLY A 1078 54.58 15.61 -17.69
C GLY A 1078 54.58 14.97 -16.29
N GLU A 1079 54.28 15.70 -15.23
CA GLU A 1079 54.08 15.15 -13.86
C GLU A 1079 52.68 15.52 -13.31
N PRO A 1080 51.77 14.54 -13.09
CA PRO A 1080 50.61 14.79 -12.27
C PRO A 1080 51.06 14.73 -10.80
N LYS A 1081 51.45 15.87 -10.22
CA LYS A 1081 51.51 15.96 -8.76
C LYS A 1081 50.09 15.79 -8.22
N PHE A 1082 49.85 14.68 -7.53
CA PHE A 1082 48.56 14.31 -6.93
C PHE A 1082 47.98 15.35 -5.92
N ASP A 1083 48.67 16.45 -5.66
CA ASP A 1083 48.34 17.42 -4.61
C ASP A 1083 47.79 18.77 -5.12
N GLU A 1084 47.80 19.04 -6.43
CA GLU A 1084 47.17 20.24 -7.01
C GLU A 1084 45.78 19.91 -7.58
N ARG A 1085 44.78 19.81 -6.70
CA ARG A 1085 43.38 19.60 -7.11
C ARG A 1085 42.84 20.83 -7.83
N ILE A 1086 42.29 20.65 -9.03
CA ILE A 1086 41.70 21.74 -9.80
C ILE A 1086 40.28 21.95 -9.32
N ASP A 1087 39.95 23.17 -8.93
CA ASP A 1087 38.63 23.47 -8.36
C ASP A 1087 37.56 23.57 -9.46
N ILE A 1088 37.16 22.42 -10.01
CA ILE A 1088 35.90 22.27 -10.76
C ILE A 1088 34.76 22.20 -9.75
N ARG A 1089 34.62 23.23 -8.92
CA ARG A 1089 33.45 23.39 -8.04
C ARG A 1089 32.35 24.03 -8.85
N PHE A 1090 31.57 23.17 -9.49
CA PHE A 1090 30.24 23.54 -9.89
C PHE A 1090 29.31 23.29 -8.72
N PRO A 1091 28.50 24.26 -8.31
CA PRO A 1091 27.44 23.92 -7.38
C PRO A 1091 26.47 22.96 -8.04
N GLU A 1092 26.45 21.73 -7.51
CA GLU A 1092 25.75 20.52 -7.97
C GLU A 1092 24.22 20.72 -8.22
N TYR A 1093 23.70 21.91 -7.89
CA TYR A 1093 22.28 22.25 -7.76
C TYR A 1093 21.83 23.39 -8.69
N LEU A 1094 22.69 23.86 -9.59
CA LEU A 1094 22.42 25.04 -10.39
C LEU A 1094 21.51 24.83 -11.60
N PHE A 1095 20.96 23.66 -11.90
CA PHE A 1095 20.11 23.50 -13.10
C PHE A 1095 18.79 22.73 -12.94
N LYS A 1096 18.27 22.52 -11.73
CA LYS A 1096 16.93 21.90 -11.61
C LYS A 1096 16.23 22.10 -10.29
N LEU A 1097 14.92 22.36 -10.38
CA LEU A 1097 13.95 22.77 -9.35
C LEU A 1097 14.47 23.85 -8.41
#